data_AF-Q5JIV5-F1
#
_entry.id   AF-Q5JIV5-F1
#
_cell.length_a   1.000
_cell.length_b   1.000
_cell.length_c   1.000
_cell.angle_alpha   90.00
_cell.angle_beta   90.00
_cell.angle_gamma   90.00
#
_symmetry.space_group_name_H-M   'P 1'
#
loop_
_entity.id
_entity.type
_entity.pdbx_description
1 polymer ?
#
loop_
_entity_poly.entity_id
_entity_poly.type
_entity_poly.pdbx_seq_one_letter_code
_entity_poly.pdbx_strand_id
1 'polypeptide(L)'
;MRRGQIFSLDAMLSLVIIIMVVGTVSATSENLKNEITSLVGWYERANIAENMLDVLTRSPGEPEDWEKNIASVIVPGLRSLRGNNLDYSKVMALVEGVKAGNPSLQSALWDLSNGYNFKLMVSMPNQSVQLVYNYTISPVSGAELLTACSVGELGNHSDTPVLINASQCSQGEFDFTHRGVSFGSYYNPYYVCVYGNTKIGDNFKVNISQYLAVNGSLDVGSAGWLSTSAIYVTGDAHIGSSGYATNIKDDSYIGGALDIRSNGHATFGKNLYVYGDTTVRSSGYLTVNESLYSLGSLDVQSNGNVNVSNDLYVGGDATVGNSGKLWVGGNLFVNGNFNGQSSLRVYVGGTAFVNGSLSLPSGNLKVEDELYVNGDFSQNPSTTVDVYGDAFINGDMKVAGTNIFHRDLHVNGDLTIDSGRRLVVYGNLYVDGDLTIDWNSKLIVYGNLYVSGKLTVRGTLIVKGNVYEYYDTQPPIGLESGNPFYVNGWLYAKGDTWYAMNGTGTSQSSYSFDGYRYNLMTGRWKHRDVLIYNNEILLGYYYWDDFWEGWFYQIEFEMMSVNWNFDIQINGTGSLSLPPDKDEAFDFDLPSLLMPPAPEFQYPECRASGEGSSVSINVTSVNVTYEFSPEKSAWVNISMVGGFFVSNENLIEQSMENSTWIQHSERTVRVSYRTYNQSYTVAGNKKVLLYEGMFSWMPLGALNVTVPDSDGNFTLISSFSTGEYVGYTVMVVVRNNSKLYYGLLTLIPKFNYTEAPQDCVVQRTGNSLIVPMKCFVPSSSKMGEGITFSLWVYHNTFPQVKIEDVGNIGAVMQPIYRVAILKLWVWGE
;
A
#
# COMPACT_ATOMS: atom_id res chain seq x y z
N MET A 1 -19.71 -67.07 -102.40
CA MET A 1 -20.64 -67.17 -101.26
C MET A 1 -20.55 -65.90 -100.44
N ARG A 2 -21.73 -65.34 -100.13
CA ARG A 2 -22.11 -64.25 -99.21
C ARG A 2 -21.04 -63.25 -98.76
N ARG A 3 -21.18 -62.05 -99.34
CA ARG A 3 -20.64 -60.76 -98.93
C ARG A 3 -20.88 -60.52 -97.43
N GLY A 4 -19.80 -60.31 -96.69
CA GLY A 4 -19.87 -59.69 -95.38
C GLY A 4 -20.54 -58.33 -95.51
N GLN A 5 -21.67 -58.15 -94.84
CA GLN A 5 -22.28 -56.86 -94.60
C GLN A 5 -21.36 -56.10 -93.64
N ILE A 6 -20.41 -55.39 -94.23
CA ILE A 6 -19.60 -54.39 -93.55
C ILE A 6 -20.50 -53.14 -93.47
N PHE A 7 -20.68 -52.66 -92.24
CA PHE A 7 -21.41 -51.46 -91.81
C PHE A 7 -21.84 -50.50 -92.93
N SER A 8 -23.13 -50.12 -92.95
CA SER A 8 -23.62 -49.06 -93.83
C SER A 8 -22.79 -47.79 -93.64
N LEU A 9 -22.58 -47.04 -94.72
CA LEU A 9 -21.80 -45.80 -94.72
C LEU A 9 -22.24 -44.86 -93.57
N ASP A 10 -23.54 -44.80 -93.29
CA ASP A 10 -24.13 -44.00 -92.21
C ASP A 10 -23.71 -44.45 -90.81
N ALA A 11 -23.51 -45.76 -90.59
CA ALA A 11 -23.00 -46.28 -89.33
C ALA A 11 -21.50 -46.01 -89.15
N MET A 12 -20.72 -46.03 -90.23
CA MET A 12 -19.30 -45.62 -90.20
C MET A 12 -19.15 -44.11 -89.94
N LEU A 13 -19.95 -43.26 -90.59
CA LEU A 13 -19.97 -41.81 -90.36
C LEU A 13 -20.39 -41.48 -88.92
N SER A 14 -21.41 -42.17 -88.41
CA SER A 14 -21.86 -42.01 -87.01
C SER A 14 -20.78 -42.44 -86.02
N LEU A 15 -20.03 -43.52 -86.31
CA LEU A 15 -18.93 -43.99 -85.48
C LEU A 15 -17.76 -42.98 -85.45
N VAL A 16 -17.44 -42.35 -86.59
CA VAL A 16 -16.38 -41.33 -86.67
C VAL A 16 -16.75 -40.12 -85.81
N ILE A 17 -18.00 -39.65 -85.89
CA ILE A 17 -18.47 -38.53 -85.06
C ILE A 17 -18.43 -38.91 -83.57
N ILE A 18 -18.87 -40.11 -83.20
CA ILE A 18 -18.81 -40.59 -81.81
C ILE A 18 -17.37 -40.66 -81.31
N ILE A 19 -16.44 -41.22 -82.09
CA ILE A 19 -15.02 -41.28 -81.70
C ILE A 19 -14.43 -39.88 -81.55
N MET A 20 -14.78 -38.93 -82.43
CA MET A 20 -14.31 -37.55 -82.36
C MET A 20 -14.86 -36.84 -81.12
N VAL A 21 -16.16 -37.00 -80.83
CA VAL A 21 -16.82 -36.43 -79.63
C VAL A 21 -16.25 -37.06 -78.35
N VAL A 22 -16.05 -38.37 -78.31
CA VAL A 22 -15.45 -39.04 -77.15
C VAL A 22 -13.99 -38.59 -76.97
N GLY A 23 -13.24 -38.41 -78.06
CA GLY A 23 -11.87 -37.89 -78.02
C GLY A 23 -11.79 -36.45 -77.50
N THR A 24 -12.68 -35.56 -77.97
CA THR A 24 -12.72 -34.17 -77.48
C THR A 24 -13.20 -34.09 -76.04
N VAL A 25 -14.20 -34.88 -75.65
CA VAL A 25 -14.67 -34.95 -74.26
C VAL A 25 -13.58 -35.50 -73.33
N SER A 26 -12.85 -36.53 -73.74
CA SER A 26 -11.73 -37.08 -72.96
C SER A 26 -10.61 -36.06 -72.79
N ALA A 27 -10.20 -35.38 -73.85
CA ALA A 27 -9.16 -34.35 -73.79
C ALA A 27 -9.60 -33.15 -72.93
N THR A 28 -10.86 -32.73 -73.04
CA THR A 28 -11.41 -31.64 -72.21
C THR A 28 -11.51 -32.05 -70.75
N SER A 29 -11.88 -33.31 -70.46
CA SER A 29 -11.94 -33.85 -69.10
C SER A 29 -10.55 -33.97 -68.46
N GLU A 30 -9.52 -34.33 -69.23
CA GLU A 30 -8.13 -34.34 -68.73
C GLU A 30 -7.64 -32.92 -68.45
N ASN A 31 -7.95 -31.96 -69.33
CA ASN A 31 -7.60 -30.56 -69.10
C ASN A 31 -8.30 -29.99 -67.85
N LEU A 32 -9.61 -30.23 -67.68
CA LEU A 32 -10.35 -29.81 -66.49
C LEU A 32 -9.83 -30.49 -65.23
N LYS A 33 -9.50 -31.79 -65.29
CA LYS A 33 -8.90 -32.51 -64.17
C LYS A 33 -7.55 -31.91 -63.79
N ASN A 34 -6.71 -31.57 -64.76
CA ASN A 34 -5.41 -30.95 -64.51
C ASN A 34 -5.56 -29.54 -63.93
N GLU A 35 -6.55 -28.77 -64.38
CA GLU A 35 -6.84 -27.42 -63.88
C GLU A 35 -7.46 -27.44 -62.47
N ILE A 36 -8.36 -28.38 -62.18
CA ILE A 36 -8.89 -28.59 -60.82
C ILE A 36 -7.79 -29.09 -59.89
N THR A 37 -6.93 -30.02 -60.34
CA THR A 37 -5.80 -30.52 -59.54
C THR A 37 -4.78 -29.42 -59.27
N SER A 38 -4.54 -28.53 -60.24
CA SER A 38 -3.66 -27.38 -60.05
C SER A 38 -4.27 -26.32 -59.12
N LEU A 39 -5.59 -26.09 -59.17
CA LEU A 39 -6.33 -25.20 -58.27
C LEU A 39 -6.39 -25.75 -56.84
N VAL A 40 -6.63 -27.05 -56.66
CA VAL A 40 -6.60 -27.72 -55.34
C VAL A 40 -5.20 -27.70 -54.76
N GLY A 41 -4.18 -28.02 -55.56
CA GLY A 41 -2.79 -27.90 -55.14
C GLY A 41 -2.40 -26.45 -54.82
N TRP A 42 -2.92 -25.47 -55.56
CA TRP A 42 -2.72 -24.05 -55.25
C TRP A 42 -3.38 -23.68 -53.93
N TYR A 43 -4.59 -24.17 -53.65
CA TYR A 43 -5.31 -23.89 -52.40
C TYR A 43 -4.63 -24.51 -51.17
N GLU A 44 -4.09 -25.74 -51.29
CA GLU A 44 -3.29 -26.39 -50.24
C GLU A 44 -1.96 -25.64 -49.99
N ARG A 45 -1.33 -25.08 -51.03
CA ARG A 45 -0.12 -24.26 -50.93
C ARG A 45 -0.38 -22.83 -50.47
N ALA A 46 -1.56 -22.27 -50.73
CA ALA A 46 -1.85 -20.83 -50.63
C ALA A 46 -1.86 -20.28 -49.19
N ASN A 47 -1.72 -21.10 -48.16
CA ASN A 47 -1.83 -20.66 -46.76
C ASN A 47 -0.77 -21.26 -45.83
N ILE A 48 0.29 -21.91 -46.34
CA ILE A 48 1.28 -22.56 -45.48
C ILE A 48 2.02 -21.52 -44.63
N ALA A 49 2.52 -20.44 -45.26
CA ALA A 49 3.18 -19.36 -44.54
C ALA A 49 2.24 -18.66 -43.54
N GLU A 50 0.99 -18.39 -43.94
CA GLU A 50 -0.01 -17.78 -43.07
C GLU A 50 -0.35 -18.67 -41.87
N ASN A 51 -0.56 -19.98 -42.09
CA ASN A 51 -0.88 -20.94 -41.03
C ASN A 51 0.29 -21.13 -40.07
N MET A 52 1.51 -21.29 -40.59
CA MET A 52 2.73 -21.39 -39.79
C MET A 52 2.90 -20.14 -38.92
N LEU A 53 2.72 -18.95 -39.50
CA LEU A 53 2.84 -17.70 -38.77
C LEU A 53 1.71 -17.49 -37.76
N ASP A 54 0.49 -17.94 -38.06
CA ASP A 54 -0.64 -17.93 -37.12
C ASP A 54 -0.38 -18.89 -35.94
N VAL A 55 0.16 -20.09 -36.17
CA VAL A 55 0.55 -21.00 -35.07
C VAL A 55 1.64 -20.35 -34.21
N LEU A 56 2.72 -19.84 -34.84
CA LEU A 56 3.82 -19.19 -34.13
C LEU A 56 3.34 -17.98 -33.31
N THR A 57 2.39 -17.19 -33.81
CA THR A 57 2.00 -15.93 -33.17
C THR A 57 0.75 -16.01 -32.29
N ARG A 58 -0.13 -16.99 -32.52
CA ARG A 58 -1.42 -17.11 -31.81
C ARG A 58 -1.46 -18.25 -30.80
N SER A 59 -0.53 -19.21 -30.87
CA SER A 59 -0.41 -20.31 -29.91
C SER A 59 0.76 -20.10 -28.94
N PRO A 60 0.62 -20.48 -27.65
CA PRO A 60 1.76 -20.61 -26.75
C PRO A 60 2.67 -21.80 -27.08
N GLY A 61 2.21 -22.73 -27.92
CA GLY A 61 2.94 -23.95 -28.26
C GLY A 61 2.55 -25.13 -27.37
N GLU A 62 3.10 -26.30 -27.69
CA GLU A 62 2.85 -27.56 -26.99
C GLU A 62 4.19 -28.26 -26.67
N PRO A 63 4.49 -28.53 -25.39
CA PRO A 63 3.81 -28.00 -24.20
C PRO A 63 3.88 -26.47 -24.13
N GLU A 64 2.98 -25.85 -23.35
CA GLU A 64 2.84 -24.39 -23.30
C GLU A 64 4.08 -23.63 -22.81
N ASP A 65 4.96 -24.30 -22.06
CA ASP A 65 6.21 -23.76 -21.50
C ASP A 65 7.46 -24.44 -22.07
N TRP A 66 7.38 -24.88 -23.33
CA TRP A 66 8.46 -25.56 -24.05
C TRP A 66 9.80 -24.79 -24.03
N GLU A 67 9.81 -23.47 -23.81
CA GLU A 67 11.04 -22.67 -23.69
C GLU A 67 11.91 -23.07 -22.49
N LYS A 68 11.32 -23.68 -21.45
CA LYS A 68 12.08 -24.21 -20.30
C LYS A 68 12.76 -25.54 -20.62
N ASN A 69 12.23 -26.30 -21.58
CA ASN A 69 12.78 -27.57 -22.02
C ASN A 69 12.53 -27.78 -23.53
N ILE A 70 13.46 -27.26 -24.33
CA ILE A 70 13.37 -27.30 -25.80
C ILE A 70 13.26 -28.74 -26.32
N ALA A 71 13.82 -29.73 -25.62
CA ALA A 71 13.77 -31.13 -26.04
C ALA A 71 12.35 -31.73 -26.04
N SER A 72 11.41 -31.16 -25.27
CA SER A 72 10.02 -31.60 -25.21
C SER A 72 9.07 -30.88 -26.18
N VAL A 73 9.58 -29.95 -27.02
CA VAL A 73 8.73 -29.20 -27.95
C VAL A 73 8.09 -30.12 -29.00
N ILE A 74 6.77 -30.00 -29.14
CA ILE A 74 5.95 -30.68 -30.16
C ILE A 74 5.47 -29.65 -31.17
N VAL A 75 4.95 -28.51 -30.69
CA VAL A 75 4.53 -27.38 -31.54
C VAL A 75 5.16 -26.09 -31.01
N PRO A 76 6.06 -25.43 -31.75
CA PRO A 76 6.64 -24.18 -31.31
C PRO A 76 5.62 -23.06 -31.49
N GLY A 77 5.13 -22.52 -30.37
CA GLY A 77 4.33 -21.30 -30.33
C GLY A 77 5.06 -20.22 -29.56
N LEU A 78 4.98 -18.97 -30.00
CA LEU A 78 5.70 -17.83 -29.43
C LEU A 78 4.81 -16.94 -28.57
N ARG A 79 3.50 -17.19 -28.49
CA ARG A 79 2.58 -16.37 -27.70
C ARG A 79 2.82 -16.57 -26.19
N SER A 80 2.72 -15.48 -25.45
CA SER A 80 2.73 -15.51 -23.99
C SER A 80 1.42 -16.06 -23.44
N LEU A 81 1.49 -16.78 -22.31
CA LEU A 81 0.32 -17.34 -21.62
C LEU A 81 -0.63 -16.29 -21.05
N ARG A 82 -0.11 -15.10 -20.72
CA ARG A 82 -0.86 -14.06 -20.02
C ARG A 82 -1.33 -12.93 -20.94
N GLY A 83 -1.40 -13.16 -22.26
CA GLY A 83 -1.90 -12.14 -23.18
C GLY A 83 -1.80 -12.47 -24.67
N ASN A 84 -1.93 -11.43 -25.50
CA ASN A 84 -1.92 -11.54 -26.97
C ASN A 84 -0.56 -11.14 -27.59
N ASN A 85 0.50 -11.11 -26.77
CA ASN A 85 1.83 -10.68 -27.17
C ASN A 85 2.73 -11.90 -27.35
N LEU A 86 3.78 -11.78 -28.18
CA LEU A 86 4.84 -12.78 -28.23
C LEU A 86 5.72 -12.68 -26.98
N ASP A 87 6.09 -13.82 -26.43
CA ASP A 87 6.99 -13.91 -25.29
C ASP A 87 8.44 -13.89 -25.76
N TYR A 88 9.21 -12.90 -25.28
CA TYR A 88 10.63 -12.78 -25.61
C TYR A 88 11.42 -14.04 -25.25
N SER A 89 11.09 -14.70 -24.14
CA SER A 89 11.81 -15.89 -23.67
C SER A 89 11.65 -17.04 -24.65
N LYS A 90 10.45 -17.20 -25.22
CA LYS A 90 10.16 -18.19 -26.26
C LYS A 90 10.88 -17.90 -27.56
N VAL A 91 10.94 -16.62 -27.96
CA VAL A 91 11.71 -16.21 -29.14
C VAL A 91 13.20 -16.49 -28.95
N MET A 92 13.76 -16.25 -27.76
CA MET A 92 15.15 -16.55 -27.46
C MET A 92 15.42 -18.05 -27.39
N ALA A 93 14.55 -18.84 -26.77
CA ALA A 93 14.65 -20.30 -26.76
C ALA A 93 14.58 -20.88 -28.17
N LEU A 94 13.75 -20.32 -29.05
CA LEU A 94 13.72 -20.69 -30.48
C LEU A 94 15.09 -20.45 -31.13
N VAL A 95 15.67 -19.26 -30.96
CA VAL A 95 16.97 -18.90 -31.53
C VAL A 95 18.10 -19.79 -31.00
N GLU A 96 18.13 -20.01 -29.69
CA GLU A 96 19.15 -20.84 -29.05
C GLU A 96 19.03 -22.31 -29.46
N GLY A 97 17.81 -22.84 -29.52
CA GLY A 97 17.52 -24.19 -29.99
C GLY A 97 17.93 -24.40 -31.45
N VAL A 98 17.68 -23.43 -32.32
CA VAL A 98 18.13 -23.44 -33.73
C VAL A 98 19.66 -23.44 -33.81
N LYS A 99 20.33 -22.55 -33.06
CA LYS A 99 21.80 -22.48 -33.01
C LYS A 99 22.43 -23.78 -32.47
N ALA A 100 21.78 -24.41 -31.51
CA ALA A 100 22.22 -25.68 -30.93
C ALA A 100 21.91 -26.89 -31.83
N GLY A 101 21.13 -26.72 -32.91
CA GLY A 101 20.71 -27.81 -33.78
C GLY A 101 19.81 -28.82 -33.07
N ASN A 102 18.88 -28.35 -32.23
CA ASN A 102 18.01 -29.25 -31.46
C ASN A 102 17.09 -30.07 -32.39
N PRO A 103 17.09 -31.41 -32.30
CA PRO A 103 16.35 -32.27 -33.23
C PRO A 103 14.83 -32.19 -33.06
N SER A 104 14.31 -32.08 -31.82
CA SER A 104 12.87 -31.96 -31.58
C SER A 104 12.34 -30.65 -32.18
N LEU A 105 13.05 -29.55 -31.96
CA LEU A 105 12.69 -28.25 -32.53
C LEU A 105 12.81 -28.23 -34.06
N GLN A 106 13.82 -28.90 -34.61
CA GLN A 106 13.99 -29.06 -36.06
C GLN A 106 12.81 -29.81 -36.67
N SER A 107 12.44 -30.97 -36.12
CA SER A 107 11.28 -31.74 -36.56
C SER A 107 9.99 -30.94 -36.44
N ALA A 108 9.76 -30.28 -35.30
CA ALA A 108 8.55 -29.52 -35.08
C ALA A 108 8.39 -28.33 -36.04
N LEU A 109 9.47 -27.62 -36.38
CA LEU A 109 9.44 -26.53 -37.36
C LEU A 109 9.29 -27.05 -38.80
N TRP A 110 9.85 -28.21 -39.11
CA TRP A 110 9.69 -28.87 -40.42
C TRP A 110 8.26 -29.37 -40.63
N ASP A 111 7.66 -29.96 -39.61
CA ASP A 111 6.26 -30.38 -39.63
C ASP A 111 5.34 -29.15 -39.75
N LEU A 112 5.67 -28.06 -39.04
CA LEU A 112 4.90 -26.82 -39.11
C LEU A 112 4.94 -26.15 -40.49
N SER A 113 6.04 -26.30 -41.23
CA SER A 113 6.13 -25.84 -42.62
C SER A 113 5.53 -26.84 -43.62
N ASN A 114 4.87 -27.91 -43.17
CA ASN A 114 4.37 -29.02 -44.00
C ASN A 114 5.47 -29.69 -44.84
N GLY A 115 6.70 -29.74 -44.33
CA GLY A 115 7.84 -30.32 -45.03
C GLY A 115 8.40 -29.45 -46.16
N TYR A 116 8.12 -28.15 -46.15
CA TYR A 116 8.68 -27.19 -47.11
C TYR A 116 9.81 -26.36 -46.49
N ASN A 117 10.66 -25.83 -47.37
CA ASN A 117 11.74 -24.94 -46.96
C ASN A 117 11.16 -23.61 -46.51
N PHE A 118 11.79 -22.96 -45.53
CA PHE A 118 11.31 -21.66 -45.08
C PHE A 118 12.42 -20.77 -44.54
N LYS A 119 12.12 -19.47 -44.47
CA LYS A 119 12.93 -18.42 -43.86
C LYS A 119 12.03 -17.55 -43.01
N LEU A 120 12.27 -17.55 -41.70
CA LEU A 120 11.61 -16.70 -40.72
C LEU A 120 12.55 -15.59 -40.29
N MET A 121 12.13 -14.35 -40.51
CA MET A 121 12.81 -13.16 -40.02
C MET A 121 11.92 -12.44 -39.00
N VAL A 122 12.48 -12.13 -37.83
CA VAL A 122 11.83 -11.27 -36.82
C VAL A 122 12.65 -10.00 -36.68
N SER A 123 12.05 -8.87 -37.02
CA SER A 123 12.70 -7.56 -36.97
C SER A 123 12.09 -6.70 -35.87
N MET A 124 12.94 -6.15 -34.99
CA MET A 124 12.56 -5.19 -33.94
C MET A 124 13.43 -3.94 -34.02
N PRO A 125 12.97 -2.79 -33.50
CA PRO A 125 13.81 -1.60 -33.35
C PRO A 125 15.04 -1.91 -32.52
N ASN A 126 16.21 -1.74 -33.12
CA ASN A 126 17.46 -1.82 -32.39
C ASN A 126 17.67 -0.49 -31.67
N GLN A 127 17.94 -0.57 -30.38
CA GLN A 127 18.25 0.62 -29.60
C GLN A 127 19.75 0.83 -29.61
N SER A 128 20.18 2.03 -29.96
CA SER A 128 21.57 2.42 -29.86
C SER A 128 21.67 3.64 -28.95
N VAL A 129 22.65 3.61 -28.05
CA VAL A 129 22.99 4.75 -27.20
C VAL A 129 24.27 5.38 -27.75
N GLN A 130 24.23 6.68 -27.95
CA GLN A 130 25.38 7.52 -28.29
C GLN A 130 25.57 8.56 -27.17
N LEU A 131 26.70 8.47 -26.49
CA LEU A 131 27.10 9.37 -25.40
C LEU A 131 28.39 10.07 -25.78
N VAL A 132 28.39 11.40 -25.67
CA VAL A 132 29.59 12.24 -25.72
C VAL A 132 29.76 12.87 -24.34
N TYR A 133 30.85 12.50 -23.67
CA TYR A 133 31.16 12.94 -22.32
C TYR A 133 32.67 13.08 -22.13
N ASN A 134 33.06 13.91 -21.17
CA ASN A 134 34.39 13.93 -20.60
C ASN A 134 34.28 13.82 -19.07
N TYR A 135 35.41 13.52 -18.42
CA TYR A 135 35.47 13.49 -16.98
C TYR A 135 36.81 13.99 -16.48
N THR A 136 36.81 14.59 -15.29
CA THR A 136 38.02 15.03 -14.58
C THR A 136 38.01 14.41 -13.19
N ILE A 137 39.15 13.90 -12.74
CA ILE A 137 39.30 13.43 -11.37
C ILE A 137 39.63 14.65 -10.51
N SER A 138 38.67 15.11 -9.71
CA SER A 138 38.86 16.23 -8.80
C SER A 138 39.02 15.69 -7.38
N PRO A 139 40.13 15.97 -6.67
CA PRO A 139 40.16 15.77 -5.24
C PRO A 139 39.20 16.79 -4.61
N VAL A 140 38.00 16.35 -4.22
CA VAL A 140 37.09 17.19 -3.45
C VAL A 140 37.69 17.36 -2.07
N SER A 141 37.92 18.60 -1.65
CA SER A 141 38.13 18.90 -0.23
C SER A 141 36.79 18.76 0.47
N GLY A 142 36.53 17.60 1.07
CA GLY A 142 35.41 17.44 2.00
C GLY A 142 35.91 17.17 3.41
N ALA A 143 34.96 17.06 4.32
CA ALA A 143 35.20 16.87 5.74
C ALA A 143 35.98 15.58 6.01
N GLU A 144 37.13 15.69 6.67
CA GLU A 144 37.82 14.53 7.23
C GLU A 144 36.97 13.93 8.37
N LEU A 145 37.02 12.60 8.54
CA LEU A 145 36.44 11.95 9.71
C LEU A 145 37.32 12.29 10.90
N LEU A 146 36.86 13.23 11.73
CA LEU A 146 37.59 13.70 12.88
C LEU A 146 37.43 12.73 14.03
N THR A 147 38.54 12.35 14.65
CA THR A 147 38.51 11.72 15.97
C THR A 147 38.50 12.86 16.98
N ALA A 148 37.31 13.27 17.37
CA ALA A 148 37.08 14.28 18.39
C ALA A 148 36.08 13.74 19.41
N CYS A 149 36.31 14.04 20.67
CA CYS A 149 35.48 13.67 21.81
C CYS A 149 34.80 14.88 22.45
N SER A 150 35.24 16.09 22.11
CA SER A 150 34.54 17.30 22.55
C SER A 150 34.60 18.45 21.54
N VAL A 151 33.70 19.42 21.67
CA VAL A 151 33.73 20.64 20.85
C VAL A 151 35.04 21.42 21.01
N GLY A 152 35.72 21.29 22.15
CA GLY A 152 37.02 21.94 22.39
C GLY A 152 38.11 21.52 21.39
N GLU A 153 37.97 20.32 20.81
CA GLU A 153 38.91 19.78 19.81
C GLU A 153 38.52 20.17 18.37
N LEU A 154 37.25 20.56 18.14
CA LEU A 154 36.72 21.01 16.85
C LEU A 154 36.79 22.53 16.66
N GLY A 155 36.79 23.28 17.77
CA GLY A 155 36.52 24.71 17.77
C GLY A 155 35.02 25.01 17.77
N ASN A 156 34.67 26.24 18.16
CA ASN A 156 33.26 26.64 18.37
C ASN A 156 32.51 26.98 17.06
N HIS A 157 33.14 26.80 15.89
CA HIS A 157 32.62 27.16 14.58
C HIS A 157 33.27 26.30 13.48
N SER A 158 32.49 25.83 12.51
CA SER A 158 32.99 25.17 11.28
C SER A 158 32.19 25.66 10.07
N ASP A 159 32.87 25.93 8.95
CA ASP A 159 32.26 26.33 7.67
C ASP A 159 32.26 25.19 6.63
N THR A 160 32.36 23.96 7.10
CA THR A 160 32.26 22.73 6.29
C THR A 160 31.40 21.71 7.02
N PRO A 161 30.88 20.68 6.33
CA PRO A 161 30.30 19.53 7.00
C PRO A 161 31.26 18.95 8.04
N VAL A 162 30.74 18.42 9.14
CA VAL A 162 31.57 17.86 10.21
C VAL A 162 31.18 16.42 10.47
N LEU A 163 32.19 15.55 10.53
CA LEU A 163 32.01 14.14 10.83
C LEU A 163 32.91 13.72 11.96
N ILE A 164 32.29 13.12 12.95
CA ILE A 164 32.92 12.78 14.20
C ILE A 164 32.82 11.28 14.40
N ASN A 165 33.96 10.63 14.59
CA ASN A 165 34.01 9.26 15.06
C ASN A 165 34.14 9.23 16.59
N ALA A 166 33.01 9.17 17.29
CA ALA A 166 32.97 9.14 18.76
C ALA A 166 33.29 7.75 19.33
N SER A 167 33.34 6.70 18.50
CA SER A 167 33.64 5.33 18.95
C SER A 167 35.01 5.16 19.62
N GLN A 168 35.95 6.09 19.36
CA GLN A 168 37.29 6.08 19.95
C GLN A 168 37.40 6.87 21.25
N CYS A 169 36.31 7.52 21.69
CA CYS A 169 36.27 8.26 22.94
C CYS A 169 36.17 7.31 24.13
N SER A 170 36.74 7.68 25.28
CA SER A 170 36.78 6.83 26.47
C SER A 170 35.40 6.43 27.00
N GLN A 171 34.34 7.15 26.62
CA GLN A 171 32.94 6.85 26.94
C GLN A 171 32.09 6.49 25.70
N GLY A 172 32.69 6.40 24.50
CA GLY A 172 31.94 6.19 23.24
C GLY A 172 30.97 7.32 22.89
N GLU A 173 31.19 8.51 23.47
CA GLU A 173 30.30 9.67 23.41
C GLU A 173 31.08 10.91 22.94
N PHE A 174 30.47 11.69 22.06
CA PHE A 174 30.92 13.04 21.70
C PHE A 174 30.16 14.09 22.52
N ASP A 175 30.89 15.00 23.17
CA ASP A 175 30.31 16.01 24.04
C ASP A 175 30.47 17.43 23.44
N PHE A 176 29.36 18.09 23.12
CA PHE A 176 29.38 19.47 22.66
C PHE A 176 29.80 20.48 23.76
N THR A 177 30.13 20.07 24.98
CA THR A 177 30.56 21.01 26.04
C THR A 177 32.01 21.48 25.93
N HIS A 178 32.27 22.69 26.43
CA HIS A 178 33.61 23.21 26.69
C HIS A 178 33.86 23.26 28.21
N ARG A 179 34.88 22.55 28.71
CA ARG A 179 35.23 22.57 30.14
C ARG A 179 35.71 23.97 30.56
N GLY A 180 34.98 24.64 31.45
CA GLY A 180 35.43 25.87 32.12
C GLY A 180 34.74 27.17 31.72
N VAL A 181 33.68 27.14 30.89
CA VAL A 181 32.83 28.30 30.59
C VAL A 181 31.39 28.07 31.04
N SER A 182 30.77 29.12 31.57
CA SER A 182 29.38 29.08 32.08
C SER A 182 28.31 29.09 30.98
N PHE A 183 28.66 29.51 29.76
CA PHE A 183 27.83 29.46 28.55
C PHE A 183 28.72 29.25 27.33
N GLY A 184 28.33 28.35 26.42
CA GLY A 184 29.05 28.08 25.18
C GLY A 184 28.11 27.88 23.99
N SER A 185 28.63 28.06 22.77
CA SER A 185 27.86 27.82 21.55
C SER A 185 28.72 27.21 20.45
N TYR A 186 28.10 26.32 19.66
CA TYR A 186 28.64 25.77 18.42
C TYR A 186 27.75 26.16 17.25
N TYR A 187 28.36 26.61 16.16
CA TYR A 187 27.67 26.92 14.92
C TYR A 187 28.27 26.16 13.74
N ASN A 188 27.41 25.58 12.90
CA ASN A 188 27.78 24.99 11.62
C ASN A 188 26.69 25.29 10.56
N PRO A 189 27.03 25.92 9.42
CA PRO A 189 26.05 26.20 8.35
C PRO A 189 25.72 24.97 7.49
N TYR A 190 26.39 23.83 7.70
CA TYR A 190 26.19 22.56 7.02
C TYR A 190 25.67 21.49 7.99
N TYR A 191 25.71 20.22 7.60
CA TYR A 191 25.33 19.10 8.46
C TYR A 191 26.45 18.68 9.41
N VAL A 192 26.05 18.09 10.54
CA VAL A 192 26.96 17.45 11.49
C VAL A 192 26.51 16.01 11.69
N CYS A 193 27.47 15.09 11.57
CA CYS A 193 27.23 13.67 11.76
C CYS A 193 28.15 13.10 12.83
N VAL A 194 27.57 12.41 13.80
CA VAL A 194 28.31 11.77 14.88
C VAL A 194 28.09 10.26 14.83
N TYR A 195 29.19 9.51 14.71
CA TYR A 195 29.21 8.06 14.81
C TYR A 195 29.47 7.65 16.26
N GLY A 196 28.40 7.58 17.05
CA GLY A 196 28.39 7.24 18.46
C GLY A 196 27.39 8.10 19.24
N ASN A 197 27.35 7.92 20.56
CA ASN A 197 26.46 8.70 21.41
C ASN A 197 26.86 10.17 21.38
N THR A 198 25.89 11.06 21.50
CA THR A 198 26.11 12.51 21.42
C THR A 198 25.43 13.21 22.58
N LYS A 199 26.19 14.03 23.29
CA LYS A 199 25.69 14.87 24.37
C LYS A 199 25.84 16.34 24.01
N ILE A 200 24.76 17.09 24.17
CA ILE A 200 24.79 18.55 24.21
C ILE A 200 24.71 18.94 25.67
N GLY A 201 25.83 19.17 26.35
CA GLY A 201 25.75 19.39 27.79
C GLY A 201 25.12 20.71 28.20
N ASP A 202 25.11 20.93 29.50
CA ASP A 202 24.27 21.94 30.14
C ASP A 202 24.63 23.36 29.71
N ASN A 203 23.62 24.22 29.53
CA ASN A 203 23.77 25.61 29.10
C ASN A 203 24.58 25.81 27.80
N PHE A 204 24.62 24.80 26.92
CA PHE A 204 25.34 24.85 25.66
C PHE A 204 24.40 24.93 24.46
N LYS A 205 24.69 25.83 23.51
CA LYS A 205 23.86 26.05 22.32
C LYS A 205 24.50 25.47 21.06
N VAL A 206 23.83 24.53 20.41
CA VAL A 206 24.20 23.96 19.11
C VAL A 206 23.26 24.49 18.03
N ASN A 207 23.82 25.09 16.99
CA ASN A 207 23.08 25.56 15.83
C ASN A 207 23.68 24.97 14.54
N ILE A 208 22.90 24.15 13.86
CA ILE A 208 23.32 23.41 12.67
C ILE A 208 22.32 23.69 11.56
N SER A 209 22.68 24.49 10.55
CA SER A 209 21.70 24.99 9.58
C SER A 209 21.05 23.90 8.71
N GLN A 210 21.74 22.77 8.47
CA GLN A 210 21.17 21.62 7.74
C GLN A 210 20.59 20.61 8.73
N TYR A 211 21.27 19.49 9.01
CA TYR A 211 20.74 18.47 9.92
C TYR A 211 21.83 17.98 10.89
N LEU A 212 21.37 17.48 12.04
CA LEU A 212 22.20 16.72 12.98
C LEU A 212 21.83 15.24 12.87
N ALA A 213 22.80 14.40 12.52
CA ALA A 213 22.59 12.95 12.55
C ALA A 213 23.50 12.29 13.59
N VAL A 214 22.92 11.38 14.36
CA VAL A 214 23.57 10.67 15.45
C VAL A 214 23.36 9.17 15.25
N ASN A 215 24.44 8.46 14.91
CA ASN A 215 24.45 7.00 14.88
C ASN A 215 24.73 6.47 16.30
N GLY A 216 23.76 6.71 17.18
CA GLY A 216 23.78 6.45 18.61
C GLY A 216 22.60 7.16 19.27
N SER A 217 22.68 7.37 20.58
CA SER A 217 21.69 8.15 21.33
C SER A 217 22.10 9.63 21.40
N LEU A 218 21.10 10.52 21.45
CA LEU A 218 21.27 11.97 21.61
C LEU A 218 20.75 12.39 22.99
N ASP A 219 21.58 13.02 23.82
CA ASP A 219 21.16 13.64 25.09
C ASP A 219 21.39 15.15 25.05
N VAL A 220 20.32 15.93 25.12
CA VAL A 220 20.37 17.37 25.30
C VAL A 220 20.28 17.66 26.80
N GLY A 221 21.37 18.10 27.41
CA GLY A 221 21.48 18.42 28.83
C GLY A 221 20.60 19.58 29.28
N SER A 222 20.72 19.91 30.57
CA SER A 222 19.89 20.92 31.21
C SER A 222 20.17 22.33 30.67
N ALA A 223 19.13 23.04 30.23
CA ALA A 223 19.28 24.31 29.51
C ALA A 223 20.16 24.25 28.25
N GLY A 224 20.47 23.04 27.74
CA GLY A 224 21.08 22.87 26.43
C GLY A 224 20.11 23.28 25.33
N TRP A 225 20.62 23.85 24.23
CA TRP A 225 19.79 24.33 23.13
C TRP A 225 20.23 23.67 21.82
N LEU A 226 19.32 23.00 21.12
CA LEU A 226 19.55 22.45 19.78
C LEU A 226 18.62 23.14 18.78
N SER A 227 19.20 23.73 17.75
CA SER A 227 18.50 24.31 16.60
C SER A 227 19.08 23.72 15.32
N THR A 228 18.26 23.04 14.54
CA THR A 228 18.69 22.45 13.26
C THR A 228 17.53 22.32 12.29
N SER A 229 17.72 22.00 11.01
CA SER A 229 16.57 21.72 10.13
C SER A 229 16.00 20.34 10.39
N ALA A 230 16.79 19.30 10.62
CA ALA A 230 16.28 17.97 10.98
C ALA A 230 17.20 17.25 11.97
N ILE A 231 16.64 16.32 12.76
CA ILE A 231 17.44 15.35 13.53
C ILE A 231 17.21 13.93 13.04
N TYR A 232 18.28 13.14 13.03
CA TYR A 232 18.25 11.73 12.68
C TYR A 232 19.04 10.96 13.72
N VAL A 233 18.35 10.28 14.63
CA VAL A 233 18.95 9.57 15.76
C VAL A 233 18.62 8.09 15.59
N THR A 234 19.62 7.22 15.55
CA THR A 234 19.37 5.76 15.42
C THR A 234 18.99 5.10 16.74
N GLY A 235 19.47 5.66 17.87
CA GLY A 235 19.10 5.24 19.23
C GLY A 235 18.06 6.17 19.85
N ASP A 236 18.15 6.34 21.17
CA ASP A 236 17.21 7.14 21.96
C ASP A 236 17.55 8.63 21.90
N ALA A 237 16.54 9.49 22.00
CA ALA A 237 16.70 10.93 22.13
C ALA A 237 16.14 11.40 23.47
N HIS A 238 16.99 12.04 24.28
CA HIS A 238 16.62 12.61 25.58
C HIS A 238 16.74 14.13 25.53
N ILE A 239 15.67 14.84 25.88
CA ILE A 239 15.68 16.30 26.02
C ILE A 239 15.60 16.62 27.52
N GLY A 240 16.71 17.08 28.08
CA GLY A 240 16.95 17.30 29.51
C GLY A 240 16.14 18.44 30.12
N SER A 241 16.29 18.60 31.44
CA SER A 241 15.47 19.54 32.20
C SER A 241 15.79 21.00 31.87
N SER A 242 14.77 21.75 31.46
CA SER A 242 14.93 23.09 30.85
C SER A 242 15.73 23.11 29.55
N GLY A 243 16.06 21.95 28.98
CA GLY A 243 16.66 21.84 27.65
C GLY A 243 15.66 22.25 26.56
N TYR A 244 16.16 22.90 25.52
CA TYR A 244 15.40 23.47 24.41
C TYR A 244 15.86 22.85 23.09
N ALA A 245 15.18 21.80 22.62
CA ALA A 245 15.26 21.36 21.23
C ALA A 245 14.27 22.17 20.40
N THR A 246 14.60 23.45 20.22
CA THR A 246 13.69 24.45 19.68
C THR A 246 14.06 24.74 18.24
N ASN A 247 13.10 24.48 17.35
CA ASN A 247 13.15 24.83 15.93
C ASN A 247 13.84 23.80 15.03
N ILE A 248 13.37 22.54 15.10
CA ILE A 248 13.70 21.51 14.13
C ILE A 248 12.71 21.65 12.96
N LYS A 249 13.13 22.14 11.80
CA LYS A 249 12.22 22.70 10.78
C LYS A 249 11.61 21.70 9.79
N ASP A 250 12.28 20.59 9.56
CA ASP A 250 11.97 19.54 8.60
C ASP A 250 11.62 18.22 9.32
N ASP A 251 11.29 17.19 8.56
CA ASP A 251 10.94 15.87 9.09
C ASP A 251 12.11 15.29 9.90
N SER A 252 11.81 14.66 11.04
CA SER A 252 12.81 14.14 11.98
C SER A 252 12.54 12.71 12.38
N TYR A 253 13.62 11.96 12.63
CA TYR A 253 13.58 10.51 12.82
C TYR A 253 14.38 10.10 14.06
N ILE A 254 13.76 9.31 14.93
CA ILE A 254 14.35 8.75 16.14
C ILE A 254 14.08 7.24 16.15
N GLY A 255 15.13 6.44 15.98
CA GLY A 255 15.06 4.98 15.89
C GLY A 255 14.75 4.29 17.22
N GLY A 256 15.07 4.94 18.34
CA GLY A 256 14.72 4.50 19.69
C GLY A 256 13.57 5.29 20.30
N ALA A 257 13.58 5.42 21.62
CA ALA A 257 12.60 6.20 22.37
C ALA A 257 12.91 7.71 22.36
N LEU A 258 11.86 8.54 22.41
CA LEU A 258 11.97 9.97 22.67
C LEU A 258 11.53 10.26 24.11
N ASP A 259 12.39 10.88 24.90
CA ASP A 259 12.14 11.22 26.30
C ASP A 259 12.36 12.72 26.56
N ILE A 260 11.26 13.46 26.68
CA ILE A 260 11.28 14.86 27.11
C ILE A 260 11.23 14.89 28.63
N ARG A 261 12.39 15.14 29.27
CA ARG A 261 12.52 15.23 30.73
C ARG A 261 11.80 16.47 31.29
N SER A 262 11.73 16.57 32.62
CA SER A 262 10.93 17.61 33.28
C SER A 262 11.36 19.03 32.92
N ASN A 263 10.41 19.87 32.51
CA ASN A 263 10.65 21.22 31.95
C ASN A 263 11.43 21.25 30.64
N GLY A 264 11.67 20.12 29.98
CA GLY A 264 12.23 20.09 28.63
C GLY A 264 11.22 20.60 27.60
N HIS A 265 11.71 21.25 26.56
CA HIS A 265 10.89 21.76 25.46
C HIS A 265 11.45 21.27 24.13
N ALA A 266 10.63 20.55 23.35
CA ALA A 266 10.94 20.13 21.99
C ALA A 266 9.88 20.64 21.02
N THR A 267 10.32 21.19 19.89
CA THR A 267 9.43 21.69 18.83
C THR A 267 9.93 21.26 17.46
N PHE A 268 9.10 20.45 16.79
CA PHE A 268 9.31 19.95 15.45
C PHE A 268 8.35 20.65 14.49
N GLY A 269 8.91 21.19 13.42
CA GLY A 269 8.26 22.05 12.44
C GLY A 269 7.54 21.28 11.33
N LYS A 270 7.88 20.00 11.15
CA LYS A 270 7.16 19.05 10.30
C LYS A 270 6.87 17.75 11.05
N ASN A 271 6.89 16.61 10.36
CA ASN A 271 6.56 15.32 10.94
C ASN A 271 7.67 14.83 11.85
N LEU A 272 7.29 14.12 12.90
CA LEU A 272 8.21 13.45 13.80
C LEU A 272 7.92 11.95 13.80
N TYR A 273 8.94 11.15 13.49
CA TYR A 273 8.89 9.70 13.50
C TYR A 273 9.73 9.15 14.67
N VAL A 274 9.09 8.52 15.65
CA VAL A 274 9.70 7.86 16.80
C VAL A 274 9.37 6.37 16.71
N TYR A 275 10.40 5.54 16.53
CA TYR A 275 10.22 4.10 16.35
C TYR A 275 10.08 3.34 17.67
N GLY A 276 10.48 3.95 18.79
CA GLY A 276 10.19 3.50 20.13
C GLY A 276 9.06 4.27 20.81
N ASP A 277 9.11 4.32 22.14
CA ASP A 277 8.14 5.05 22.96
C ASP A 277 8.40 6.56 22.95
N THR A 278 7.34 7.35 23.03
CA THR A 278 7.42 8.80 23.27
C THR A 278 6.97 9.11 24.70
N THR A 279 7.88 9.57 25.54
CA THR A 279 7.59 9.97 26.92
C THR A 279 7.77 11.48 27.07
N VAL A 280 6.75 12.16 27.61
CA VAL A 280 6.83 13.57 28.02
C VAL A 280 6.63 13.65 29.52
N ARG A 281 7.73 13.85 30.25
CA ARG A 281 7.74 13.89 31.71
C ARG A 281 7.13 15.16 32.27
N SER A 282 7.12 15.26 33.61
CA SER A 282 6.42 16.33 34.31
C SER A 282 6.83 17.74 33.86
N SER A 283 5.85 18.54 33.43
CA SER A 283 6.07 19.88 32.87
C SER A 283 6.93 19.92 31.59
N GLY A 284 7.15 18.79 30.93
CA GLY A 284 7.76 18.74 29.60
C GLY A 284 6.77 19.18 28.52
N TYR A 285 7.29 19.70 27.41
CA TYR A 285 6.50 20.18 26.29
C TYR A 285 7.03 19.59 24.98
N LEU A 286 6.17 18.90 24.24
CA LEU A 286 6.42 18.44 22.89
C LEU A 286 5.41 19.11 21.96
N THR A 287 5.91 19.83 20.96
CA THR A 287 5.09 20.39 19.87
C THR A 287 5.53 19.80 18.54
N VAL A 288 4.59 19.30 17.75
CA VAL A 288 4.80 18.82 16.38
C VAL A 288 3.82 19.53 15.47
N ASN A 289 4.33 20.31 14.53
CA ASN A 289 3.51 21.19 13.69
C ASN A 289 2.79 20.46 12.54
N GLU A 290 3.14 19.20 12.27
CA GLU A 290 2.44 18.32 11.33
C GLU A 290 1.98 17.08 12.11
N SER A 291 2.38 15.86 11.68
CA SER A 291 1.95 14.61 12.30
C SER A 291 3.04 13.99 13.18
N LEU A 292 2.63 13.35 14.27
CA LEU A 292 3.51 12.58 15.15
C LEU A 292 3.24 11.08 14.98
N TYR A 293 4.28 10.32 14.65
CA TYR A 293 4.27 8.86 14.59
C TYR A 293 5.08 8.31 15.76
N SER A 294 4.41 7.93 16.85
CA SER A 294 5.01 7.19 17.97
C SER A 294 4.70 5.71 17.80
N LEU A 295 5.61 4.95 17.20
CA LEU A 295 5.35 3.53 16.88
C LEU A 295 5.35 2.63 18.11
N GLY A 296 5.95 3.07 19.22
CA GLY A 296 5.73 2.52 20.55
C GLY A 296 4.51 3.13 21.25
N SER A 297 4.58 3.22 22.57
CA SER A 297 3.58 3.86 23.42
C SER A 297 3.83 5.37 23.55
N LEU A 298 2.78 6.11 23.89
CA LEU A 298 2.86 7.53 24.26
C LEU A 298 2.58 7.66 25.76
N ASP A 299 3.52 8.20 26.55
CA ASP A 299 3.33 8.49 27.98
C ASP A 299 3.51 9.99 28.27
N VAL A 300 2.41 10.70 28.49
CA VAL A 300 2.41 12.11 28.90
C VAL A 300 2.24 12.17 30.41
N GLN A 301 3.32 12.27 31.17
CA GLN A 301 3.29 12.26 32.63
C GLN A 301 2.72 13.56 33.23
N SER A 302 2.78 13.69 34.56
CA SER A 302 2.05 14.73 35.30
C SER A 302 2.39 16.16 34.85
N ASN A 303 1.43 16.94 34.35
CA ASN A 303 1.63 18.27 33.75
C ASN A 303 2.47 18.29 32.46
N GLY A 304 2.78 17.15 31.87
CA GLY A 304 3.36 17.07 30.52
C GLY A 304 2.37 17.61 29.48
N ASN A 305 2.88 18.13 28.37
CA ASN A 305 2.07 18.70 27.30
C ASN A 305 2.56 18.21 25.94
N VAL A 306 1.67 17.57 25.20
CA VAL A 306 1.88 17.17 23.81
C VAL A 306 0.88 17.95 22.95
N ASN A 307 1.39 18.64 21.94
CA ASN A 307 0.59 19.37 20.96
C ASN A 307 0.99 18.94 19.54
N VAL A 308 0.07 18.33 18.81
CA VAL A 308 0.24 17.87 17.44
C VAL A 308 -0.79 18.59 16.56
N SER A 309 -0.35 19.34 15.55
CA SER A 309 -1.28 20.15 14.75
C SER A 309 -2.12 19.34 13.76
N ASN A 310 -1.58 18.22 13.24
CA ASN A 310 -2.29 17.32 12.35
C ASN A 310 -2.61 16.01 13.09
N ASP A 311 -2.24 14.84 12.54
CA ASP A 311 -2.59 13.55 13.08
C ASP A 311 -1.57 13.01 14.09
N LEU A 312 -2.05 12.28 15.10
CA LEU A 312 -1.22 11.55 16.05
C LEU A 312 -1.45 10.04 15.90
N TYR A 313 -0.38 9.30 15.63
CA TYR A 313 -0.35 7.85 15.53
C TYR A 313 0.43 7.25 16.71
N VAL A 314 -0.21 6.38 17.47
CA VAL A 314 0.38 5.64 18.61
C VAL A 314 0.26 4.13 18.35
N GLY A 315 1.40 3.46 18.20
CA GLY A 315 1.45 2.03 17.89
C GLY A 315 1.19 1.09 19.07
N GLY A 316 1.37 1.60 20.30
CA GLY A 316 1.02 0.94 21.56
C GLY A 316 -0.10 1.65 22.32
N ASP A 317 0.06 1.73 23.64
CA ASP A 317 -0.88 2.43 24.53
C ASP A 317 -0.60 3.94 24.56
N ALA A 318 -1.63 4.76 24.74
CA ALA A 318 -1.53 6.19 24.99
C ALA A 318 -1.94 6.50 26.44
N THR A 319 -1.01 6.96 27.27
CA THR A 319 -1.24 7.33 28.67
C THR A 319 -1.11 8.83 28.86
N VAL A 320 -2.11 9.47 29.48
CA VAL A 320 -2.07 10.90 29.85
C VAL A 320 -2.25 11.04 31.36
N GLY A 321 -1.13 11.29 32.03
CA GLY A 321 -0.95 11.45 33.47
C GLY A 321 -1.61 12.68 34.09
N ASN A 322 -1.39 12.87 35.39
CA ASN A 322 -2.11 13.89 36.17
C ASN A 322 -1.92 15.32 35.64
N SER A 323 -2.98 16.04 35.30
CA SER A 323 -2.94 17.37 34.68
C SER A 323 -2.19 17.42 33.34
N GLY A 324 -1.91 16.26 32.74
CA GLY A 324 -1.32 16.13 31.42
C GLY A 324 -2.26 16.70 30.35
N LYS A 325 -1.67 17.22 29.27
CA LYS A 325 -2.40 17.78 28.14
C LYS A 325 -1.99 17.06 26.86
N LEU A 326 -2.99 16.62 26.11
CA LEU A 326 -2.81 16.09 24.77
C LEU A 326 -3.73 16.86 23.83
N TRP A 327 -3.14 17.59 22.89
CA TRP A 327 -3.87 18.33 21.86
C TRP A 327 -3.50 17.77 20.50
N VAL A 328 -4.50 17.32 19.74
CA VAL A 328 -4.36 16.80 18.38
C VAL A 328 -5.30 17.60 17.49
N GLY A 329 -4.77 18.32 16.51
CA GLY A 329 -5.57 19.16 15.62
C GLY A 329 -6.30 18.38 14.53
N GLY A 330 -5.75 17.24 14.10
CA GLY A 330 -6.38 16.26 13.22
C GLY A 330 -6.90 15.05 13.98
N ASN A 331 -6.64 13.86 13.45
CA ASN A 331 -7.12 12.59 13.99
C ASN A 331 -6.16 11.98 15.02
N LEU A 332 -6.72 11.25 15.98
CA LEU A 332 -5.97 10.47 16.95
C LEU A 332 -6.14 8.97 16.64
N PHE A 333 -5.04 8.24 16.48
CA PHE A 333 -5.04 6.80 16.30
C PHE A 333 -4.21 6.14 17.40
N VAL A 334 -4.85 5.27 18.19
CA VAL A 334 -4.20 4.49 19.26
C VAL A 334 -4.47 3.01 19.02
N ASN A 335 -3.42 2.25 18.73
CA ASN A 335 -3.53 0.83 18.44
C ASN A 335 -3.70 -0.04 19.71
N GLY A 336 -3.30 0.47 20.87
CA GLY A 336 -3.59 -0.10 22.18
C GLY A 336 -4.72 0.62 22.92
N ASN A 337 -4.59 0.70 24.24
CA ASN A 337 -5.51 1.39 25.14
C ASN A 337 -5.20 2.88 25.25
N PHE A 338 -6.24 3.68 25.52
CA PHE A 338 -6.07 5.06 25.96
C PHE A 338 -6.35 5.16 27.47
N ASN A 339 -5.32 5.51 28.25
CA ASN A 339 -5.37 5.55 29.71
C ASN A 339 -5.13 6.96 30.24
N GLY A 340 -6.17 7.60 30.75
CA GLY A 340 -6.07 8.86 31.46
C GLY A 340 -5.64 8.70 32.93
N GLN A 341 -5.23 9.80 33.55
CA GLN A 341 -5.10 9.94 35.02
C GLN A 341 -5.84 11.21 35.49
N SER A 342 -5.42 11.84 36.60
CA SER A 342 -6.24 12.87 37.24
C SER A 342 -6.22 14.22 36.51
N SER A 343 -7.36 14.88 36.29
CA SER A 343 -7.41 16.26 35.72
C SER A 343 -6.76 16.44 34.32
N LEU A 344 -6.68 15.38 33.51
CA LEU A 344 -6.16 15.48 32.14
C LEU A 344 -7.02 16.39 31.25
N ARG A 345 -6.42 16.87 30.15
CA ARG A 345 -7.17 17.52 29.06
C ARG A 345 -6.74 16.93 27.73
N VAL A 346 -7.66 16.27 27.05
CA VAL A 346 -7.46 15.71 25.71
C VAL A 346 -8.42 16.40 24.75
N TYR A 347 -7.86 16.88 23.65
CA TYR A 347 -8.61 17.47 22.55
C TYR A 347 -8.19 16.80 21.25
N VAL A 348 -9.17 16.36 20.47
CA VAL A 348 -8.99 15.81 19.12
C VAL A 348 -9.87 16.60 18.17
N GLY A 349 -9.25 17.28 17.20
CA GLY A 349 -9.93 18.14 16.23
C GLY A 349 -10.60 17.40 15.08
N GLY A 350 -10.24 16.13 14.86
CA GLY A 350 -10.91 15.20 13.96
C GLY A 350 -11.46 13.99 14.70
N THR A 351 -11.33 12.82 14.09
CA THR A 351 -11.80 11.54 14.61
C THR A 351 -10.79 10.94 15.62
N ALA A 352 -11.30 10.31 16.67
CA ALA A 352 -10.49 9.56 17.62
C ALA A 352 -10.75 8.04 17.50
N PHE A 353 -9.70 7.27 17.26
CA PHE A 353 -9.73 5.81 17.18
C PHE A 353 -8.87 5.19 18.27
N VAL A 354 -9.49 4.32 19.08
CA VAL A 354 -8.82 3.53 20.13
C VAL A 354 -9.16 2.05 19.89
N ASN A 355 -8.16 1.28 19.50
CA ASN A 355 -8.34 -0.15 19.19
C ASN A 355 -8.39 -1.04 20.45
N GLY A 356 -7.96 -0.53 21.60
CA GLY A 356 -8.21 -1.11 22.92
C GLY A 356 -9.35 -0.40 23.67
N SER A 357 -9.25 -0.38 24.99
CA SER A 357 -10.18 0.31 25.88
C SER A 357 -9.82 1.79 26.08
N LEU A 358 -10.83 2.63 26.32
CA LEU A 358 -10.69 4.04 26.68
C LEU A 358 -11.05 4.22 28.16
N SER A 359 -10.06 4.50 29.00
CA SER A 359 -10.20 4.69 30.44
C SER A 359 -9.87 6.13 30.85
N LEU A 360 -10.82 6.84 31.45
CA LEU A 360 -10.66 8.24 31.87
C LEU A 360 -11.02 8.38 33.37
N PRO A 361 -10.05 8.32 34.29
CA PRO A 361 -10.31 8.41 35.72
C PRO A 361 -10.52 9.85 36.26
N SER A 362 -10.26 10.92 35.49
CA SER A 362 -10.87 12.26 35.63
C SER A 362 -10.35 13.20 34.55
N GLY A 363 -10.93 14.39 34.40
CA GLY A 363 -10.52 15.39 33.40
C GLY A 363 -11.43 15.44 32.18
N ASN A 364 -10.97 16.03 31.09
CA ASN A 364 -11.83 16.32 29.93
C ASN A 364 -11.29 15.63 28.67
N LEU A 365 -12.16 14.93 27.95
CA LEU A 365 -11.93 14.50 26.57
C LEU A 365 -12.92 15.24 25.67
N LYS A 366 -12.41 15.92 24.65
CA LYS A 366 -13.22 16.52 23.59
C LYS A 366 -12.82 15.93 22.24
N VAL A 367 -13.80 15.50 21.46
CA VAL A 367 -13.63 15.01 20.08
C VAL A 367 -14.59 15.79 19.19
N GLU A 368 -14.06 16.51 18.20
CA GLU A 368 -14.85 17.38 17.32
C GLU A 368 -15.58 16.62 16.20
N ASP A 369 -15.14 15.40 15.89
CA ASP A 369 -15.81 14.50 14.94
C ASP A 369 -16.22 13.19 15.65
N GLU A 370 -15.96 12.03 15.06
CA GLU A 370 -16.39 10.73 15.57
C GLU A 370 -15.43 10.13 16.62
N LEU A 371 -15.96 9.27 17.50
CA LEU A 371 -15.20 8.49 18.47
C LEU A 371 -15.40 6.99 18.25
N TYR A 372 -14.31 6.25 18.12
CA TYR A 372 -14.29 4.80 17.95
C TYR A 372 -13.48 4.15 19.05
N VAL A 373 -14.10 3.24 19.82
CA VAL A 373 -13.45 2.45 20.86
C VAL A 373 -13.79 0.98 20.65
N ASN A 374 -12.79 0.15 20.36
CA ASN A 374 -13.02 -1.27 20.09
C ASN A 374 -13.07 -2.12 21.38
N GLY A 375 -12.56 -1.61 22.51
CA GLY A 375 -12.73 -2.19 23.84
C GLY A 375 -13.78 -1.46 24.68
N ASP A 376 -13.59 -1.51 26.00
CA ASP A 376 -14.49 -0.89 26.97
C ASP A 376 -14.24 0.62 27.09
N PHE A 377 -15.28 1.37 27.43
CA PHE A 377 -15.21 2.77 27.79
C PHE A 377 -15.53 2.94 29.27
N SER A 378 -14.54 3.33 30.07
CA SER A 378 -14.71 3.50 31.51
C SER A 378 -14.30 4.89 31.97
N GLN A 379 -15.05 5.41 32.94
CA GLN A 379 -14.83 6.74 33.51
C GLN A 379 -14.91 6.74 35.02
N ASN A 380 -14.51 7.87 35.60
CA ASN A 380 -14.71 8.20 37.01
C ASN A 380 -15.52 9.49 37.19
N PRO A 381 -15.93 9.77 38.43
CA PRO A 381 -16.77 10.90 38.80
C PRO A 381 -16.52 12.29 38.21
N SER A 382 -15.26 12.66 38.01
CA SER A 382 -14.85 14.01 37.65
C SER A 382 -14.45 14.14 36.18
N THR A 383 -14.90 13.22 35.32
CA THR A 383 -14.72 13.35 33.87
C THR A 383 -15.82 14.14 33.20
N THR A 384 -15.43 14.87 32.15
CA THR A 384 -16.35 15.33 31.10
C THR A 384 -15.91 14.75 29.77
N VAL A 385 -16.82 14.11 29.05
CA VAL A 385 -16.59 13.70 27.66
C VAL A 385 -17.62 14.36 26.76
N ASP A 386 -17.13 14.96 25.71
CA ASP A 386 -17.89 15.78 24.77
C ASP A 386 -17.50 15.38 23.34
N VAL A 387 -18.41 14.71 22.63
CA VAL A 387 -18.19 14.18 21.28
C VAL A 387 -19.21 14.80 20.33
N TYR A 388 -18.74 15.46 19.29
CA TYR A 388 -19.58 16.22 18.36
C TYR A 388 -20.15 15.38 17.21
N GLY A 389 -19.40 14.37 16.77
CA GLY A 389 -19.83 13.34 15.82
C GLY A 389 -20.53 12.16 16.49
N ASP A 390 -20.62 11.05 15.76
CA ASP A 390 -21.12 9.78 16.26
C ASP A 390 -20.07 9.10 17.16
N ALA A 391 -20.51 8.28 18.11
CA ALA A 391 -19.62 7.51 18.97
C ALA A 391 -19.97 6.02 18.96
N PHE A 392 -18.94 5.19 18.84
CA PHE A 392 -19.05 3.75 18.68
C PHE A 392 -18.15 3.04 19.69
N ILE A 393 -18.77 2.32 20.62
CA ILE A 393 -18.09 1.56 21.68
C ILE A 393 -18.44 0.09 21.50
N ASN A 394 -17.45 -0.75 21.18
CA ASN A 394 -17.69 -2.17 20.94
C ASN A 394 -17.70 -3.01 22.23
N GLY A 395 -17.08 -2.52 23.30
CA GLY A 395 -17.18 -3.11 24.64
C GLY A 395 -18.27 -2.49 25.51
N ASP A 396 -18.12 -2.62 26.82
CA ASP A 396 -19.02 -2.04 27.80
C ASP A 396 -18.76 -0.55 27.98
N MET A 397 -19.81 0.23 28.23
CA MET A 397 -19.71 1.66 28.52
C MET A 397 -20.17 1.96 29.95
N LYS A 398 -19.25 2.48 30.78
CA LYS A 398 -19.54 2.97 32.13
C LYS A 398 -19.48 4.49 32.22
N VAL A 399 -20.64 5.11 32.41
CA VAL A 399 -20.79 6.55 32.62
C VAL A 399 -20.70 6.89 34.11
N ALA A 400 -19.48 7.20 34.56
CA ALA A 400 -19.25 7.77 35.87
C ALA A 400 -19.09 9.31 35.84
N GLY A 401 -18.91 9.95 34.68
CA GLY A 401 -18.77 11.40 34.53
C GLY A 401 -20.00 12.11 33.97
N THR A 402 -19.79 13.31 33.44
CA THR A 402 -20.74 13.96 32.52
C THR A 402 -20.36 13.60 31.08
N ASN A 403 -21.29 13.00 30.34
CA ASN A 403 -21.07 12.65 28.94
C ASN A 403 -22.10 13.33 28.06
N ILE A 404 -21.64 13.95 26.98
CA ILE A 404 -22.46 14.62 25.98
C ILE A 404 -22.04 14.08 24.61
N PHE A 405 -22.99 13.48 23.91
CA PHE A 405 -22.84 13.03 22.53
C PHE A 405 -23.82 13.85 21.69
N HIS A 406 -23.30 14.60 20.72
CA HIS A 406 -24.11 15.50 19.90
C HIS A 406 -24.83 14.79 18.76
N ARG A 407 -24.46 13.55 18.45
CA ARG A 407 -25.11 12.70 17.44
C ARG A 407 -25.48 11.35 18.05
N ASP A 408 -25.36 10.27 17.28
CA ASP A 408 -25.76 8.93 17.70
C ASP A 408 -24.65 8.31 18.58
N LEU A 409 -25.06 7.49 19.55
CA LEU A 409 -24.16 6.71 20.41
C LEU A 409 -24.52 5.23 20.27
N HIS A 410 -23.54 4.42 19.89
CA HIS A 410 -23.64 2.97 19.74
C HIS A 410 -22.76 2.29 20.80
N VAL A 411 -23.34 1.36 21.55
CA VAL A 411 -22.66 0.54 22.55
C VAL A 411 -23.02 -0.92 22.29
N ASN A 412 -22.05 -1.75 21.90
CA ASN A 412 -22.31 -3.17 21.65
C ASN A 412 -22.34 -4.00 22.95
N GLY A 413 -21.64 -3.55 24.00
CA GLY A 413 -21.72 -4.14 25.33
C GLY A 413 -22.85 -3.54 26.18
N ASP A 414 -22.69 -3.65 27.50
CA ASP A 414 -23.60 -3.08 28.49
C ASP A 414 -23.34 -1.58 28.66
N LEU A 415 -24.40 -0.78 28.81
CA LEU A 415 -24.32 0.63 29.19
C LEU A 415 -24.80 0.83 30.62
N THR A 416 -23.89 1.22 31.52
CA THR A 416 -24.21 1.55 32.91
C THR A 416 -23.96 3.02 33.20
N ILE A 417 -24.98 3.71 33.72
CA ILE A 417 -24.89 5.09 34.22
C ILE A 417 -24.87 5.04 35.75
N ASP A 418 -23.73 5.39 36.35
CA ASP A 418 -23.52 5.34 37.80
C ASP A 418 -24.43 6.32 38.56
N SER A 419 -24.59 6.08 39.85
CA SER A 419 -25.39 6.94 40.73
C SER A 419 -24.95 8.41 40.68
N GLY A 420 -25.91 9.32 40.53
CA GLY A 420 -25.70 10.76 40.48
C GLY A 420 -25.13 11.29 39.15
N ARG A 421 -25.06 10.46 38.09
CA ARG A 421 -24.42 10.81 36.81
C ARG A 421 -25.37 11.18 35.72
N ARG A 422 -24.83 11.76 34.65
CA ARG A 422 -25.63 12.24 33.53
C ARG A 422 -24.99 11.87 32.20
N LEU A 423 -25.79 11.22 31.35
CA LEU A 423 -25.53 11.00 29.94
C LEU A 423 -26.56 11.77 29.12
N VAL A 424 -26.10 12.54 28.13
CA VAL A 424 -26.94 13.25 27.16
C VAL A 424 -26.54 12.79 25.76
N VAL A 425 -27.52 12.31 25.00
CA VAL A 425 -27.36 11.93 23.59
C VAL A 425 -28.35 12.74 22.77
N TYR A 426 -27.85 13.57 21.85
CA TYR A 426 -28.68 14.43 21.00
C TYR A 426 -29.24 13.71 19.77
N GLY A 427 -28.58 12.63 19.34
CA GLY A 427 -29.11 11.68 18.35
C GLY A 427 -29.84 10.50 19.00
N ASN A 428 -29.73 9.34 18.37
CA ASN A 428 -30.22 8.06 18.85
C ASN A 428 -29.20 7.39 19.78
N LEU A 429 -29.69 6.54 20.68
CA LEU A 429 -28.86 5.68 21.53
C LEU A 429 -29.15 4.22 21.22
N TYR A 430 -28.12 3.46 20.87
CA TYR A 430 -28.18 2.03 20.60
C TYR A 430 -27.33 1.29 21.64
N VAL A 431 -27.91 0.35 22.37
CA VAL A 431 -27.24 -0.53 23.33
C VAL A 431 -27.57 -1.99 23.00
N ASP A 432 -26.59 -2.80 22.57
CA ASP A 432 -26.85 -4.22 22.27
C ASP A 432 -26.83 -5.10 23.54
N GLY A 433 -26.13 -4.68 24.60
CA GLY A 433 -26.21 -5.26 25.94
C GLY A 433 -27.35 -4.70 26.79
N ASP A 434 -27.20 -4.84 28.11
CA ASP A 434 -28.11 -4.30 29.11
C ASP A 434 -27.90 -2.78 29.28
N LEU A 435 -29.00 -2.03 29.48
CA LEU A 435 -28.95 -0.61 29.84
C LEU A 435 -29.38 -0.42 31.29
N THR A 436 -28.45 -0.02 32.16
CA THR A 436 -28.72 0.28 33.57
C THR A 436 -28.55 1.77 33.88
N ILE A 437 -29.60 2.39 34.42
CA ILE A 437 -29.62 3.78 34.86
C ILE A 437 -29.76 3.79 36.39
N ASP A 438 -28.67 4.03 37.12
CA ASP A 438 -28.64 3.87 38.58
C ASP A 438 -29.30 5.04 39.36
N TRP A 439 -29.44 4.90 40.68
CA TRP A 439 -30.11 5.88 41.55
C TRP A 439 -29.59 7.31 41.38
N ASN A 440 -30.47 8.30 41.32
CA ASN A 440 -30.12 9.72 41.15
C ASN A 440 -29.34 10.04 39.86
N SER A 441 -29.20 9.09 38.93
CA SER A 441 -28.61 9.32 37.62
C SER A 441 -29.66 9.80 36.62
N LYS A 442 -29.21 10.28 35.46
CA LYS A 442 -30.08 10.83 34.41
C LYS A 442 -29.57 10.47 33.02
N LEU A 443 -30.43 9.80 32.25
CA LEU A 443 -30.27 9.63 30.81
C LEU A 443 -31.23 10.55 30.05
N ILE A 444 -30.71 11.31 29.09
CA ILE A 444 -31.50 12.10 28.16
C ILE A 444 -31.13 11.69 26.73
N VAL A 445 -32.11 11.23 25.96
CA VAL A 445 -31.97 10.91 24.54
C VAL A 445 -32.93 11.79 23.74
N TYR A 446 -32.43 12.56 22.78
CA TYR A 446 -33.26 13.42 21.94
C TYR A 446 -33.79 12.72 20.68
N GLY A 447 -33.14 11.65 20.23
CA GLY A 447 -33.66 10.70 19.23
C GLY A 447 -34.43 9.54 19.87
N ASN A 448 -34.28 8.37 19.27
CA ASN A 448 -34.81 7.10 19.75
C ASN A 448 -33.81 6.38 20.65
N LEU A 449 -34.32 5.52 21.55
CA LEU A 449 -33.53 4.61 22.37
C LEU A 449 -33.79 3.18 21.91
N TYR A 450 -32.73 2.42 21.60
CA TYR A 450 -32.77 1.01 21.24
C TYR A 450 -31.93 0.22 22.24
N VAL A 451 -32.52 -0.80 22.87
CA VAL A 451 -31.86 -1.68 23.85
C VAL A 451 -32.17 -3.13 23.50
N SER A 452 -31.15 -3.92 23.23
CA SER A 452 -31.32 -5.36 22.97
C SER A 452 -31.39 -6.19 24.24
N GLY A 453 -30.58 -5.84 25.24
CA GLY A 453 -30.63 -6.41 26.57
C GLY A 453 -31.73 -5.80 27.43
N LYS A 454 -31.64 -6.04 28.73
CA LYS A 454 -32.60 -5.58 29.72
C LYS A 454 -32.45 -4.08 29.97
N LEU A 455 -33.56 -3.33 29.93
CA LEU A 455 -33.62 -1.94 30.39
C LEU A 455 -33.96 -1.87 31.89
N THR A 456 -32.99 -1.45 32.71
CA THR A 456 -33.16 -1.23 34.15
C THR A 456 -33.08 0.25 34.49
N VAL A 457 -34.16 0.84 34.99
CA VAL A 457 -34.26 2.26 35.31
C VAL A 457 -34.52 2.47 36.80
N ARG A 458 -33.46 2.87 37.52
CA ARG A 458 -33.50 3.31 38.92
C ARG A 458 -33.40 4.83 39.05
N GLY A 459 -32.81 5.49 38.05
CA GLY A 459 -32.68 6.94 37.92
C GLY A 459 -33.75 7.57 37.03
N THR A 460 -33.44 8.74 36.46
CA THR A 460 -34.34 9.45 35.52
C THR A 460 -34.04 9.05 34.08
N LEU A 461 -35.07 8.63 33.33
CA LEU A 461 -34.98 8.44 31.87
C LEU A 461 -35.85 9.46 31.15
N ILE A 462 -35.28 10.18 30.16
CA ILE A 462 -36.01 11.08 29.27
C ILE A 462 -35.67 10.74 27.82
N VAL A 463 -36.66 10.32 27.04
CA VAL A 463 -36.51 10.05 25.60
C VAL A 463 -37.48 10.91 24.80
N LYS A 464 -36.98 11.68 23.82
CA LYS A 464 -37.82 12.55 22.98
C LYS A 464 -38.40 11.84 21.76
N GLY A 465 -37.78 10.74 21.33
CA GLY A 465 -38.32 9.81 20.35
C GLY A 465 -39.02 8.60 21.00
N ASN A 466 -38.93 7.47 20.32
CA ASN A 466 -39.45 6.17 20.76
C ASN A 466 -38.41 5.41 21.59
N VAL A 467 -38.88 4.44 22.38
CA VAL A 467 -38.04 3.45 23.06
C VAL A 467 -38.33 2.09 22.47
N TYR A 468 -37.29 1.32 22.14
CA TYR A 468 -37.36 -0.04 21.61
C TYR A 468 -36.53 -0.96 22.50
N GLU A 469 -37.18 -1.95 23.10
CA GLU A 469 -36.54 -2.99 23.90
C GLU A 469 -36.77 -4.36 23.26
N TYR A 470 -35.69 -5.11 23.01
CA TYR A 470 -35.76 -6.42 22.34
C TYR A 470 -35.60 -7.63 23.30
N TYR A 471 -35.73 -7.42 24.61
CA TYR A 471 -35.47 -8.43 25.64
C TYR A 471 -36.64 -9.42 25.86
N ASP A 472 -36.36 -10.71 25.74
CA ASP A 472 -37.37 -11.77 25.65
C ASP A 472 -38.05 -12.19 26.98
N THR A 473 -37.61 -11.73 28.16
CA THR A 473 -38.17 -12.19 29.46
C THR A 473 -38.97 -11.12 30.19
N GLN A 474 -40.07 -11.53 30.84
CA GLN A 474 -40.95 -10.63 31.60
C GLN A 474 -40.51 -10.46 33.06
N PRO A 475 -40.72 -9.26 33.66
CA PRO A 475 -41.25 -8.04 33.03
C PRO A 475 -40.21 -7.38 32.11
N PRO A 476 -40.64 -6.75 30.99
CA PRO A 476 -39.74 -6.21 29.98
C PRO A 476 -38.82 -5.12 30.57
N ILE A 477 -39.36 -4.16 31.32
CA ILE A 477 -38.56 -3.08 31.96
C ILE A 477 -38.51 -3.27 33.48
N GLY A 478 -37.30 -3.25 34.04
CA GLY A 478 -37.10 -3.18 35.49
C GLY A 478 -37.10 -1.74 36.00
N LEU A 479 -38.22 -1.26 36.54
CA LEU A 479 -38.30 0.06 37.19
C LEU A 479 -38.04 -0.10 38.69
N GLU A 480 -37.05 0.60 39.25
CA GLU A 480 -36.79 0.60 40.71
C GLU A 480 -36.93 2.01 41.30
N SER A 481 -37.39 2.09 42.56
CA SER A 481 -38.21 3.19 43.13
C SER A 481 -37.82 4.65 42.84
N GLY A 482 -38.82 5.52 42.64
CA GLY A 482 -38.76 6.93 43.08
C GLY A 482 -38.18 7.98 42.11
N ASN A 483 -37.84 7.61 40.87
CA ASN A 483 -37.36 8.54 39.85
C ASN A 483 -38.24 8.52 38.59
N PRO A 484 -38.34 9.65 37.85
CA PRO A 484 -39.31 9.78 36.78
C PRO A 484 -38.85 9.22 35.42
N PHE A 485 -39.80 8.70 34.64
CA PHE A 485 -39.61 8.10 33.32
C PHE A 485 -40.49 8.84 32.29
N TYR A 486 -39.86 9.52 31.32
CA TYR A 486 -40.55 10.34 30.32
C TYR A 486 -40.19 9.88 28.90
N VAL A 487 -41.20 9.51 28.10
CA VAL A 487 -41.05 9.16 26.69
C VAL A 487 -42.02 10.00 25.88
N ASN A 488 -41.56 10.76 24.91
CA ASN A 488 -42.48 11.50 24.02
C ASN A 488 -43.03 10.63 22.88
N GLY A 489 -42.34 9.56 22.50
CA GLY A 489 -42.80 8.62 21.49
C GLY A 489 -43.61 7.46 22.07
N TRP A 490 -43.58 6.34 21.37
CA TRP A 490 -44.10 5.06 21.82
C TRP A 490 -43.01 4.26 22.53
N LEU A 491 -43.41 3.43 23.50
CA LEU A 491 -42.57 2.39 24.06
C LEU A 491 -42.90 1.06 23.38
N TYR A 492 -41.92 0.45 22.73
CA TYR A 492 -42.01 -0.86 22.10
C TYR A 492 -41.19 -1.87 22.88
N ALA A 493 -41.79 -3.00 23.24
CA ALA A 493 -41.10 -4.11 23.88
C ALA A 493 -41.38 -5.42 23.13
N LYS A 494 -40.34 -6.20 22.86
CA LYS A 494 -40.42 -7.50 22.15
C LYS A 494 -40.17 -8.64 23.15
N GLY A 495 -41.19 -9.48 23.34
CA GLY A 495 -40.99 -10.86 23.80
C GLY A 495 -41.31 -11.82 22.64
N ASP A 496 -42.08 -12.89 22.90
CA ASP A 496 -42.66 -13.74 21.82
C ASP A 496 -43.46 -12.95 20.75
N THR A 497 -43.97 -11.76 21.11
CA THR A 497 -44.65 -10.83 20.20
C THR A 497 -44.28 -9.38 20.55
N TRP A 498 -44.44 -8.45 19.61
CA TRP A 498 -44.28 -7.02 19.86
C TRP A 498 -45.45 -6.42 20.64
N TYR A 499 -45.11 -5.54 21.58
CA TYR A 499 -46.03 -4.72 22.34
C TYR A 499 -45.68 -3.25 22.17
N ALA A 500 -46.68 -2.37 22.06
CA ALA A 500 -46.51 -0.92 22.01
C ALA A 500 -47.39 -0.28 23.08
N MET A 501 -46.87 0.72 23.79
CA MET A 501 -47.58 1.41 24.87
C MET A 501 -47.52 2.92 24.69
N ASN A 502 -48.62 3.59 25.01
CA ASN A 502 -48.74 5.03 25.01
C ASN A 502 -49.72 5.49 26.10
N GLY A 503 -49.45 6.62 26.75
CA GLY A 503 -50.31 7.16 27.80
C GLY A 503 -49.58 7.94 28.89
N THR A 504 -50.28 8.88 29.50
CA THR A 504 -49.80 9.69 30.62
C THR A 504 -50.24 9.13 31.96
N GLY A 505 -49.31 8.97 32.91
CA GLY A 505 -49.61 8.67 34.30
C GLY A 505 -48.95 9.68 35.25
N THR A 506 -49.73 10.21 36.19
CA THR A 506 -49.20 10.95 37.35
C THR A 506 -49.92 10.43 38.60
N SER A 507 -49.17 9.78 39.50
CA SER A 507 -49.56 9.30 40.84
C SER A 507 -51.00 8.74 41.07
N GLN A 508 -51.15 7.41 41.16
CA GLN A 508 -51.84 6.62 42.22
C GLN A 508 -52.23 5.20 41.75
N SER A 509 -51.69 4.19 42.48
CA SER A 509 -52.15 2.79 42.71
C SER A 509 -52.52 1.82 41.58
N SER A 510 -52.85 2.26 40.37
CA SER A 510 -53.08 1.36 39.22
C SER A 510 -53.22 2.18 37.94
N TYR A 511 -52.36 1.93 36.95
CA TYR A 511 -52.39 2.62 35.67
C TYR A 511 -52.86 1.68 34.56
N SER A 512 -53.74 2.20 33.70
CA SER A 512 -54.12 1.57 32.44
C SER A 512 -53.48 2.40 31.32
N PHE A 513 -52.53 1.81 30.60
CA PHE A 513 -51.98 2.41 29.39
C PHE A 513 -52.75 1.89 28.18
N ASP A 514 -52.86 2.71 27.13
CA ASP A 514 -53.30 2.24 25.82
C ASP A 514 -52.18 1.36 25.26
N GLY A 515 -52.32 0.06 25.46
CA GLY A 515 -51.40 -0.95 24.95
C GLY A 515 -51.90 -1.52 23.63
N TYR A 516 -50.96 -1.97 22.82
CA TYR A 516 -51.24 -2.65 21.57
C TYR A 516 -50.33 -3.87 21.49
N ARG A 517 -50.91 -5.02 21.14
CA ARG A 517 -50.14 -6.23 20.81
C ARG A 517 -50.12 -6.42 19.31
N TYR A 518 -48.93 -6.65 18.74
CA TYR A 518 -48.79 -6.97 17.33
C TYR A 518 -49.20 -8.41 17.06
N ASN A 519 -50.12 -8.62 16.11
CA ASN A 519 -50.54 -9.94 15.70
C ASN A 519 -49.75 -10.37 14.46
N LEU A 520 -48.82 -11.31 14.66
CA LEU A 520 -47.96 -11.85 13.61
C LEU A 520 -48.73 -12.51 12.45
N MET A 521 -49.92 -13.06 12.70
CA MET A 521 -50.73 -13.70 11.65
C MET A 521 -51.51 -12.69 10.80
N THR A 522 -51.97 -11.58 11.40
CA THR A 522 -52.80 -10.59 10.69
C THR A 522 -52.01 -9.36 10.23
N GLY A 523 -50.75 -9.23 10.67
CA GLY A 523 -49.89 -8.08 10.41
C GLY A 523 -50.39 -6.78 11.03
N ARG A 524 -51.30 -6.85 12.01
CA ARG A 524 -51.99 -5.68 12.58
C ARG A 524 -51.85 -5.61 14.10
N TRP A 525 -51.80 -4.39 14.60
CA TRP A 525 -51.87 -4.10 16.02
C TRP A 525 -53.30 -4.25 16.57
N LYS A 526 -53.42 -4.88 17.74
CA LYS A 526 -54.69 -5.04 18.46
C LYS A 526 -54.62 -4.36 19.82
N HIS A 527 -55.59 -3.49 20.11
CA HIS A 527 -55.73 -2.81 21.40
C HIS A 527 -55.80 -3.82 22.56
N ARG A 528 -55.09 -3.51 23.65
CA ARG A 528 -54.95 -4.28 24.88
C ARG A 528 -54.67 -3.32 26.03
N ASP A 529 -55.40 -3.42 27.13
CA ASP A 529 -55.04 -2.66 28.34
C ASP A 529 -53.77 -3.25 28.96
N VAL A 530 -52.78 -2.40 29.25
CA VAL A 530 -51.54 -2.79 29.92
C VAL A 530 -51.56 -2.21 31.33
N LEU A 531 -51.31 -3.08 32.32
CA LEU A 531 -51.35 -2.72 33.74
C LEU A 531 -49.92 -2.72 34.32
N ILE A 532 -49.57 -1.66 35.05
CA ILE A 532 -48.31 -1.62 35.80
C ILE A 532 -48.62 -1.90 37.27
N TYR A 533 -47.98 -2.91 37.87
CA TYR A 533 -48.18 -3.32 39.27
C TYR A 533 -46.84 -3.70 39.91
N ASN A 534 -46.59 -3.25 41.15
CA ASN A 534 -45.33 -3.50 41.88
C ASN A 534 -44.04 -3.15 41.11
N ASN A 535 -44.06 -2.06 40.33
CA ASN A 535 -42.94 -1.60 39.48
C ASN A 535 -42.56 -2.56 38.35
N GLU A 536 -43.43 -3.53 38.07
CA GLU A 536 -43.33 -4.43 36.94
C GLU A 536 -44.48 -4.12 35.97
N ILE A 537 -44.19 -4.11 34.68
CA ILE A 537 -45.24 -4.03 33.67
C ILE A 537 -45.87 -5.43 33.58
N LEU A 538 -47.06 -5.59 34.18
CA LEU A 538 -47.82 -6.83 34.13
C LEU A 538 -48.79 -6.82 32.94
N LEU A 539 -48.53 -7.69 31.97
CA LEU A 539 -49.38 -7.84 30.80
C LEU A 539 -50.52 -8.83 31.12
N GLY A 540 -51.63 -8.33 31.66
CA GLY A 540 -52.80 -9.13 32.07
C GLY A 540 -53.88 -9.31 30.99
N TYR A 541 -54.62 -10.43 31.06
CA TYR A 541 -55.87 -10.66 30.33
C TYR A 541 -57.06 -10.16 31.15
N TYR A 542 -57.91 -9.29 30.59
CA TYR A 542 -59.30 -9.15 31.06
C TYR A 542 -60.21 -10.07 30.25
N TYR A 543 -60.79 -11.09 30.90
CA TYR A 543 -61.98 -11.76 30.39
C TYR A 543 -63.20 -11.00 30.93
N TRP A 544 -63.97 -10.37 30.04
CA TRP A 544 -65.37 -10.05 30.31
C TRP A 544 -66.20 -11.11 29.61
N ASP A 545 -66.61 -12.13 30.37
CA ASP A 545 -67.74 -12.97 29.95
C ASP A 545 -68.96 -12.54 30.76
N ASP A 546 -69.92 -11.93 30.08
CA ASP A 546 -71.30 -11.83 30.55
C ASP A 546 -71.92 -13.23 30.51
N PHE A 547 -71.67 -14.06 31.53
CA PHE A 547 -72.48 -15.25 31.77
C PHE A 547 -72.76 -15.45 33.26
N TRP A 548 -74.05 -15.62 33.53
CA TRP A 548 -74.65 -15.89 34.83
C TRP A 548 -74.25 -17.25 35.40
N GLU A 549 -74.18 -17.28 36.75
CA GLU A 549 -74.19 -18.43 37.67
C GLU A 549 -72.87 -19.21 37.92
N GLY A 550 -72.40 -19.12 39.18
CA GLY A 550 -71.63 -20.18 39.83
C GLY A 550 -70.25 -19.76 40.31
N TRP A 551 -70.13 -19.46 41.60
CA TRP A 551 -68.92 -19.01 42.27
C TRP A 551 -67.83 -20.09 42.32
N PHE A 552 -66.65 -19.79 41.76
CA PHE A 552 -65.35 -19.97 42.43
C PHE A 552 -64.41 -18.86 41.94
N TYR A 553 -64.24 -17.84 42.79
CA TYR A 553 -63.14 -16.88 42.67
C TYR A 553 -61.90 -17.50 43.31
N GLN A 554 -60.81 -17.60 42.57
CA GLN A 554 -59.47 -17.62 43.16
C GLN A 554 -58.48 -16.96 42.21
N ILE A 555 -58.27 -15.66 42.41
CA ILE A 555 -56.96 -15.02 42.27
C ILE A 555 -56.83 -14.09 43.48
N GLU A 556 -56.29 -14.63 44.57
CA GLU A 556 -55.75 -13.84 45.68
C GLU A 556 -54.36 -13.35 45.26
N PHE A 557 -54.22 -12.04 45.04
CA PHE A 557 -52.97 -11.36 45.34
C PHE A 557 -53.16 -10.60 46.66
N GLU A 558 -53.00 -11.29 47.78
CA GLU A 558 -52.65 -10.60 49.03
C GLU A 558 -51.13 -10.39 49.02
N MET A 559 -50.70 -9.19 48.64
CA MET A 559 -49.37 -8.70 48.99
C MET A 559 -49.51 -7.28 49.51
N MET A 560 -49.18 -7.10 50.80
CA MET A 560 -48.99 -5.79 51.40
C MET A 560 -47.81 -5.12 50.68
N SER A 561 -48.09 -4.13 49.83
CA SER A 561 -47.06 -3.32 49.18
C SER A 561 -46.85 -2.00 49.91
N VAL A 562 -45.58 -1.63 50.08
CA VAL A 562 -45.17 -0.28 50.48
C VAL A 562 -45.23 0.59 49.22
N ASN A 563 -45.99 1.69 49.27
CA ASN A 563 -46.17 2.63 48.16
C ASN A 563 -44.86 3.36 47.82
N TRP A 564 -44.40 3.22 46.57
CA TRP A 564 -43.42 4.13 45.96
C TRP A 564 -44.07 4.74 44.72
N ASN A 565 -44.04 6.08 44.60
CA ASN A 565 -44.60 6.78 43.45
C ASN A 565 -43.58 6.81 42.31
N PHE A 566 -44.01 6.48 41.09
CA PHE A 566 -43.29 6.75 39.85
C PHE A 566 -44.15 7.67 38.97
N ASP A 567 -43.52 8.69 38.39
CA ASP A 567 -44.13 9.46 37.31
C ASP A 567 -43.67 8.86 35.98
N ILE A 568 -44.57 8.10 35.35
CA ILE A 568 -44.38 7.56 34.00
C ILE A 568 -45.24 8.40 33.06
N GLN A 569 -44.61 9.18 32.17
CA GLN A 569 -45.32 9.92 31.13
C GLN A 569 -44.89 9.47 29.74
N ILE A 570 -45.83 8.90 28.98
CA ILE A 570 -45.64 8.52 27.58
C ILE A 570 -46.59 9.37 26.72
N ASN A 571 -46.05 10.24 25.86
CA ASN A 571 -46.81 11.29 25.15
C ASN A 571 -46.79 11.14 23.62
N GLY A 572 -47.18 9.99 23.07
CA GLY A 572 -47.18 9.77 21.63
C GLY A 572 -48.46 10.26 20.93
N THR A 573 -48.35 11.10 19.90
CA THR A 573 -49.43 11.31 18.92
C THR A 573 -48.91 10.94 17.53
N GLY A 574 -49.09 9.68 17.13
CA GLY A 574 -48.56 9.17 15.86
C GLY A 574 -49.17 7.82 15.47
N SER A 575 -49.01 7.44 14.20
CA SER A 575 -49.45 6.14 13.68
C SER A 575 -48.55 5.01 14.19
N LEU A 576 -49.16 3.91 14.65
CA LEU A 576 -48.45 2.72 15.09
C LEU A 576 -47.80 2.01 13.88
N SER A 577 -46.47 2.06 13.79
CA SER A 577 -45.70 1.31 12.79
C SER A 577 -45.12 0.05 13.41
N LEU A 578 -44.69 -0.88 12.56
CA LEU A 578 -43.84 -1.98 13.01
C LEU A 578 -42.49 -1.38 13.47
N PRO A 579 -41.94 -1.83 14.61
CA PRO A 579 -40.57 -1.51 14.98
C PRO A 579 -39.59 -2.01 13.92
N PRO A 580 -38.42 -1.35 13.77
CA PRO A 580 -37.35 -1.89 12.96
C PRO A 580 -36.92 -3.28 13.49
N ASP A 581 -36.36 -4.11 12.60
CA ASP A 581 -35.79 -5.38 13.03
C ASP A 581 -34.54 -5.13 13.90
N LYS A 582 -34.24 -6.06 14.83
CA LYS A 582 -33.08 -5.93 15.71
C LYS A 582 -31.80 -5.70 14.90
N ASP A 583 -31.60 -6.51 13.86
CA ASP A 583 -30.38 -6.45 13.05
C ASP A 583 -30.22 -5.09 12.35
N GLU A 584 -31.32 -4.45 11.91
CA GLU A 584 -31.28 -3.12 11.29
C GLU A 584 -30.96 -2.00 12.29
N ALA A 585 -31.27 -2.20 13.58
CA ALA A 585 -31.03 -1.22 14.62
C ALA A 585 -29.57 -1.22 15.12
N PHE A 586 -28.82 -2.31 14.92
CA PHE A 586 -27.47 -2.49 15.47
C PHE A 586 -26.40 -2.77 14.41
N ASP A 587 -26.73 -2.65 13.12
CA ASP A 587 -25.77 -2.84 12.02
C ASP A 587 -24.76 -1.69 11.97
N PHE A 588 -23.60 -1.89 12.59
CA PHE A 588 -22.47 -0.98 12.51
C PHE A 588 -21.14 -1.73 12.49
N ASP A 589 -20.43 -1.67 11.36
CA ASP A 589 -19.07 -2.17 11.23
C ASP A 589 -18.07 -1.08 11.62
N LEU A 590 -17.25 -1.34 12.65
CA LEU A 590 -16.10 -0.51 12.95
C LEU A 590 -15.16 -0.46 11.72
N PRO A 591 -14.72 0.72 11.27
CA PRO A 591 -13.73 0.81 10.22
C PRO A 591 -12.45 0.09 10.67
N SER A 592 -11.90 -0.76 9.80
CA SER A 592 -10.62 -1.40 10.06
C SER A 592 -9.55 -0.31 10.24
N LEU A 593 -8.92 -0.26 11.40
CA LEU A 593 -7.87 0.71 11.70
C LEU A 593 -6.70 0.50 10.73
N LEU A 594 -6.61 1.32 9.69
CA LEU A 594 -5.45 1.38 8.81
C LEU A 594 -4.56 2.51 9.31
N MET A 595 -3.69 2.22 10.28
CA MET A 595 -2.54 3.10 10.48
C MET A 595 -1.76 3.12 9.16
N PRO A 596 -1.51 4.30 8.57
CA PRO A 596 -0.64 4.37 7.41
C PRO A 596 0.70 3.73 7.80
N PRO A 597 1.28 2.88 6.93
CA PRO A 597 2.56 2.28 7.23
C PRO A 597 3.57 3.41 7.45
N ALA A 598 4.22 3.40 8.61
CA ALA A 598 5.26 4.37 8.88
C ALA A 598 6.32 4.27 7.76
N PRO A 599 6.77 5.39 7.19
CA PRO A 599 7.86 5.36 6.22
C PRO A 599 9.06 4.70 6.87
N GLU A 600 9.87 3.94 6.12
CA GLU A 600 11.08 3.30 6.66
C GLU A 600 12.06 4.35 7.23
N PHE A 601 12.82 4.00 8.28
CA PHE A 601 13.72 4.94 8.94
C PHE A 601 14.78 5.43 7.95
N GLN A 602 14.71 6.71 7.59
CA GLN A 602 15.63 7.30 6.63
C GLN A 602 16.78 8.00 7.33
N TYR A 603 17.90 7.29 7.54
CA TYR A 603 19.13 7.94 7.99
C TYR A 603 19.78 8.72 6.82
N PRO A 604 20.18 9.99 7.02
CA PRO A 604 20.73 10.82 5.97
C PRO A 604 22.17 10.40 5.65
N GLU A 605 22.68 10.82 4.49
CA GLU A 605 24.05 10.52 4.10
C GLU A 605 25.09 11.28 4.94
N CYS A 606 25.50 10.67 6.06
CA CYS A 606 26.59 11.15 6.89
C CYS A 606 27.97 10.82 6.33
N ARG A 607 28.46 11.58 5.34
CA ARG A 607 29.75 11.26 4.69
C ARG A 607 30.92 12.17 5.07
N ALA A 608 31.96 11.58 5.67
CA ALA A 608 33.31 12.10 5.65
C ALA A 608 33.87 11.75 4.29
N SER A 609 34.40 12.72 3.56
CA SER A 609 35.09 12.43 2.31
C SER A 609 36.48 11.87 2.63
N GLY A 610 36.48 10.63 3.10
CA GLY A 610 37.65 9.85 3.42
C GLY A 610 37.84 8.65 2.51
N GLU A 611 37.02 8.44 1.48
CA GLU A 611 37.35 7.54 0.37
C GLU A 611 36.67 8.01 -0.93
N GLY A 612 37.49 8.45 -1.89
CA GLY A 612 37.08 8.74 -3.26
C GLY A 612 37.21 10.22 -3.60
N SER A 613 38.27 10.58 -4.34
CA SER A 613 38.21 11.79 -5.17
C SER A 613 36.99 11.65 -6.08
N SER A 614 36.09 12.64 -6.11
CA SER A 614 34.94 12.54 -7.00
C SER A 614 35.41 12.69 -8.45
N VAL A 615 34.88 11.84 -9.32
CA VAL A 615 35.00 12.04 -10.75
C VAL A 615 33.94 13.07 -11.12
N SER A 616 34.34 14.31 -11.44
CA SER A 616 33.44 15.28 -12.04
C SER A 616 33.20 14.86 -13.49
N ILE A 617 31.96 14.54 -13.82
CA ILE A 617 31.55 14.15 -15.18
C ILE A 617 30.91 15.38 -15.81
N ASN A 618 31.32 15.72 -17.03
CA ASN A 618 30.64 16.71 -17.84
C ASN A 618 30.18 16.06 -19.14
N VAL A 619 28.86 16.00 -19.31
CA VAL A 619 28.18 15.37 -20.44
C VAL A 619 27.78 16.44 -21.43
N THR A 620 28.34 16.39 -22.64
CA THR A 620 28.02 17.35 -23.70
C THR A 620 26.79 16.97 -24.50
N SER A 621 26.54 15.66 -24.69
CA SER A 621 25.31 15.17 -25.32
C SER A 621 25.05 13.70 -25.02
N VAL A 622 23.77 13.37 -24.82
CA VAL A 622 23.25 11.99 -24.78
C VAL A 622 22.17 11.87 -25.84
N ASN A 623 22.39 11.03 -26.85
CA ASN A 623 21.40 10.71 -27.87
C ASN A 623 21.10 9.21 -27.83
N VAL A 624 19.87 8.85 -27.47
CA VAL A 624 19.35 7.50 -27.65
C VAL A 624 18.59 7.48 -28.96
N THR A 625 19.07 6.70 -29.92
CA THR A 625 18.39 6.51 -31.20
C THR A 625 17.78 5.12 -31.27
N TYR A 626 16.53 5.07 -31.71
CA TYR A 626 15.86 3.84 -32.09
C TYR A 626 16.04 3.68 -33.59
N GLU A 627 16.98 2.85 -34.01
CA GLU A 627 17.14 2.51 -35.42
C GLU A 627 16.24 1.33 -35.73
N PHE A 628 15.15 1.61 -36.45
CA PHE A 628 14.32 0.57 -37.04
C PHE A 628 14.67 0.43 -38.53
N SER A 629 15.50 -0.54 -38.85
CA SER A 629 15.77 -0.94 -40.24
C SER A 629 15.36 -2.39 -40.45
N PRO A 630 14.07 -2.66 -40.68
CA PRO A 630 13.54 -4.01 -40.78
C PRO A 630 14.15 -4.84 -41.92
N GLU A 631 14.78 -4.19 -42.90
CA GLU A 631 15.46 -4.82 -44.04
C GLU A 631 16.96 -5.08 -43.83
N LYS A 632 17.62 -4.40 -42.88
CA LYS A 632 19.09 -4.47 -42.72
C LYS A 632 19.56 -5.19 -41.45
N SER A 633 18.68 -5.38 -40.46
CA SER A 633 19.05 -6.01 -39.19
C SER A 633 17.85 -6.78 -38.62
N ALA A 634 17.75 -8.07 -38.95
CA ALA A 634 16.79 -8.97 -38.32
C ALA A 634 17.31 -9.37 -36.94
N TRP A 635 16.46 -9.27 -35.93
CA TRP A 635 16.76 -9.73 -34.57
C TRP A 635 16.81 -11.26 -34.51
N VAL A 636 15.97 -11.93 -35.29
CA VAL A 636 15.99 -13.38 -35.51
C VAL A 636 15.99 -13.65 -37.01
N ASN A 637 16.86 -14.55 -37.46
CA ASN A 637 16.87 -15.08 -38.82
C ASN A 637 17.05 -16.60 -38.74
N ILE A 638 16.00 -17.34 -39.09
CA ILE A 638 15.98 -18.80 -39.06
C ILE A 638 15.64 -19.26 -40.46
N SER A 639 16.50 -20.08 -41.06
CA SER A 639 16.23 -20.67 -42.36
C SER A 639 16.37 -22.18 -42.28
N MET A 640 15.47 -22.89 -42.97
CA MET A 640 15.47 -24.33 -43.06
C MET A 640 15.40 -24.75 -44.54
N VAL A 641 16.36 -25.58 -44.95
CA VAL A 641 16.46 -26.12 -46.31
C VAL A 641 16.62 -27.63 -46.22
N GLY A 642 15.75 -28.38 -46.91
CA GLY A 642 15.75 -29.84 -46.90
C GLY A 642 15.58 -30.45 -45.51
N GLY A 643 14.85 -29.77 -44.62
CA GLY A 643 14.63 -30.20 -43.25
C GLY A 643 15.76 -29.88 -42.27
N PHE A 644 16.82 -29.19 -42.68
CA PHE A 644 17.95 -28.83 -41.82
C PHE A 644 18.08 -27.31 -41.65
N PHE A 645 18.52 -26.87 -40.47
CA PHE A 645 18.84 -25.46 -40.23
C PHE A 645 20.06 -25.05 -41.07
N VAL A 646 19.92 -23.96 -41.83
CA VAL A 646 20.97 -23.41 -42.70
C VAL A 646 21.16 -21.94 -42.38
N SER A 647 22.42 -21.51 -42.24
CA SER A 647 22.79 -20.10 -42.00
C SER A 647 23.56 -19.46 -43.17
N ASN A 648 23.86 -20.22 -44.22
CA ASN A 648 24.58 -19.72 -45.39
C ASN A 648 23.61 -19.09 -46.38
N GLU A 649 23.65 -17.76 -46.48
CA GLU A 649 22.72 -16.96 -47.30
C GLU A 649 22.72 -17.38 -48.78
N ASN A 650 23.89 -17.69 -49.35
CA ASN A 650 23.99 -18.09 -50.76
C ASN A 650 23.25 -19.41 -51.04
N LEU A 651 23.28 -20.36 -50.10
CA LEU A 651 22.56 -21.64 -50.25
C LEU A 651 21.05 -21.44 -50.14
N ILE A 652 20.63 -20.53 -49.27
CA ILE A 652 19.21 -20.18 -49.08
C ILE A 652 18.69 -19.51 -50.35
N GLU A 653 19.40 -18.52 -50.88
CA GLU A 653 19.04 -17.81 -52.12
C GLU A 653 18.98 -18.78 -53.31
N GLN A 654 19.99 -19.63 -53.51
CA GLN A 654 19.97 -20.64 -54.58
C GLN A 654 18.80 -21.62 -54.44
N SER A 655 18.46 -22.03 -53.22
CA SER A 655 17.30 -22.89 -52.97
C SER A 655 15.99 -22.19 -53.34
N MET A 656 15.85 -20.91 -52.97
CA MET A 656 14.69 -20.10 -53.33
C MET A 656 14.59 -19.88 -54.85
N GLU A 657 15.69 -19.57 -55.53
CA GLU A 657 15.73 -19.36 -56.99
C GLU A 657 15.35 -20.61 -57.80
N ASN A 658 15.71 -21.79 -57.29
CA ASN A 658 15.37 -23.07 -57.92
C ASN A 658 13.94 -23.56 -57.63
N SER A 659 13.17 -22.84 -56.82
CA SER A 659 11.82 -23.25 -56.40
C SER A 659 10.77 -22.94 -57.46
N THR A 660 9.75 -23.80 -57.58
CA THR A 660 8.64 -23.57 -58.53
C THR A 660 7.65 -22.53 -58.00
N TRP A 661 7.63 -22.31 -56.68
CA TRP A 661 6.81 -21.29 -56.03
C TRP A 661 7.45 -20.79 -54.72
N ILE A 662 7.10 -19.56 -54.35
CA ILE A 662 7.48 -18.92 -53.09
C ILE A 662 6.24 -18.21 -52.53
N GLN A 663 5.92 -18.45 -51.26
CA GLN A 663 4.89 -17.74 -50.52
C GLN A 663 5.52 -16.81 -49.49
N HIS A 664 5.04 -15.58 -49.39
CA HIS A 664 5.44 -14.60 -48.38
C HIS A 664 4.25 -14.24 -47.48
N SER A 665 4.49 -14.19 -46.18
CA SER A 665 3.55 -13.69 -45.17
C SER A 665 4.26 -12.73 -44.21
N GLU A 666 3.55 -11.69 -43.77
CA GLU A 666 4.05 -10.69 -42.84
C GLU A 666 3.04 -10.43 -41.71
N ARG A 667 3.54 -10.27 -40.48
CA ARG A 667 2.73 -9.89 -39.31
C ARG A 667 3.45 -8.87 -38.44
N THR A 668 2.72 -7.82 -38.09
CA THR A 668 3.12 -6.88 -37.03
C THR A 668 2.52 -7.34 -35.71
N VAL A 669 3.37 -7.60 -34.73
CA VAL A 669 2.97 -8.11 -33.41
C VAL A 669 3.63 -7.32 -32.30
N ARG A 670 3.05 -7.40 -31.10
CA ARG A 670 3.68 -6.89 -29.88
C ARG A 670 4.46 -8.00 -29.21
N VAL A 671 5.68 -7.70 -28.77
CA VAL A 671 6.56 -8.60 -28.03
C VAL A 671 6.66 -8.08 -26.60
N SER A 672 6.40 -8.94 -25.61
CA SER A 672 6.74 -8.67 -24.21
C SER A 672 8.23 -8.89 -24.01
N TYR A 673 9.00 -7.81 -24.14
CA TYR A 673 10.46 -7.77 -24.14
C TYR A 673 11.01 -7.53 -22.74
N ARG A 674 11.99 -8.33 -22.32
CA ARG A 674 12.71 -8.17 -21.06
C ARG A 674 14.13 -8.73 -21.20
N THR A 675 15.13 -7.96 -20.81
CA THR A 675 16.52 -8.43 -20.77
C THR A 675 17.00 -8.43 -19.33
N TYR A 676 17.40 -9.61 -18.83
CA TYR A 676 17.87 -9.79 -17.46
C TYR A 676 18.75 -11.04 -17.32
N ASN A 677 19.81 -10.91 -16.53
CA ASN A 677 20.58 -12.02 -15.98
C ASN A 677 21.09 -11.57 -14.61
N GLN A 678 21.24 -12.50 -13.66
CA GLN A 678 21.70 -12.17 -12.32
C GLN A 678 23.18 -11.71 -12.31
N SER A 679 23.99 -12.18 -13.27
CA SER A 679 25.40 -11.84 -13.37
C SER A 679 25.81 -11.64 -14.83
N TYR A 680 26.52 -10.54 -15.09
CA TYR A 680 27.14 -10.22 -16.37
C TYR A 680 28.65 -10.11 -16.21
N THR A 681 29.36 -10.62 -17.21
CA THR A 681 30.80 -10.43 -17.35
C THR A 681 31.07 -9.72 -18.67
N VAL A 682 31.70 -8.55 -18.60
CA VAL A 682 31.96 -7.71 -19.78
C VAL A 682 33.46 -7.58 -19.98
N ALA A 683 33.93 -8.09 -21.12
CA ALA A 683 35.34 -8.06 -21.52
C ALA A 683 35.52 -7.23 -22.80
N GLY A 684 36.56 -6.40 -22.81
CA GLY A 684 36.87 -5.49 -23.90
C GLY A 684 35.88 -4.33 -24.07
N ASN A 685 36.23 -3.40 -24.96
CA ASN A 685 35.47 -2.18 -25.19
C ASN A 685 34.29 -2.41 -26.17
N LYS A 686 33.18 -2.95 -25.66
CA LYS A 686 31.95 -3.18 -26.42
C LYS A 686 30.76 -2.49 -25.75
N LYS A 687 29.84 -1.95 -26.55
CA LYS A 687 28.54 -1.47 -26.07
C LYS A 687 27.62 -2.68 -25.85
N VAL A 688 27.11 -2.85 -24.64
CA VAL A 688 26.30 -4.04 -24.27
C VAL A 688 25.08 -3.61 -23.45
N LEU A 689 23.89 -4.04 -23.87
CA LEU A 689 22.67 -3.93 -23.06
C LEU A 689 22.69 -4.99 -21.96
N LEU A 690 22.61 -4.57 -20.70
CA LEU A 690 22.60 -5.45 -19.55
C LEU A 690 21.18 -5.74 -19.08
N TYR A 691 20.43 -4.68 -18.75
CA TYR A 691 19.10 -4.80 -18.20
C TYR A 691 18.13 -3.96 -19.00
N GLU A 692 16.93 -4.50 -19.25
CA GLU A 692 15.82 -3.73 -19.79
C GLU A 692 14.48 -4.29 -19.34
N GLY A 693 13.60 -3.39 -18.88
CA GLY A 693 12.26 -3.73 -18.46
C GLY A 693 11.51 -2.54 -17.89
N MET A 694 10.44 -2.84 -17.18
CA MET A 694 9.60 -1.89 -16.47
C MET A 694 9.51 -2.27 -15.00
N PHE A 695 9.52 -1.28 -14.13
CA PHE A 695 9.20 -1.46 -12.71
C PHE A 695 7.90 -0.76 -12.38
N SER A 696 7.00 -1.43 -11.66
CA SER A 696 5.76 -0.79 -11.15
C SER A 696 6.04 0.18 -9.99
N TRP A 697 7.15 -0.03 -9.27
CA TRP A 697 7.68 0.81 -8.21
C TRP A 697 9.21 0.72 -8.21
N MET A 698 9.90 1.70 -7.64
CA MET A 698 11.36 1.71 -7.61
C MET A 698 11.91 0.51 -6.81
N PRO A 699 12.77 -0.35 -7.38
CA PRO A 699 13.33 -1.47 -6.64
C PRO A 699 14.34 -1.01 -5.58
N LEU A 700 14.27 -1.58 -4.37
CA LEU A 700 15.26 -1.37 -3.29
C LEU A 700 16.60 -2.08 -3.54
N GLY A 701 16.72 -2.83 -4.64
CA GLY A 701 17.90 -3.61 -4.98
C GLY A 701 19.13 -2.78 -5.35
N ALA A 702 20.28 -3.45 -5.47
CA ALA A 702 21.55 -2.85 -5.87
C ALA A 702 22.31 -3.73 -6.88
N LEU A 703 23.20 -3.09 -7.65
CA LEU A 703 24.14 -3.76 -8.54
C LEU A 703 25.54 -3.71 -7.94
N ASN A 704 26.20 -4.85 -7.84
CA ASN A 704 27.60 -4.93 -7.48
C ASN A 704 28.46 -4.90 -8.76
N VAL A 705 29.26 -3.85 -8.91
CA VAL A 705 30.20 -3.64 -10.02
C VAL A 705 31.62 -3.92 -9.53
N THR A 706 32.20 -5.04 -9.94
CA THR A 706 33.56 -5.44 -9.57
C THR A 706 34.52 -5.19 -10.74
N VAL A 707 35.56 -4.39 -10.48
CA VAL A 707 36.62 -4.08 -11.45
C VAL A 707 37.95 -4.74 -11.04
N PRO A 708 38.86 -5.03 -11.98
CA PRO A 708 40.15 -5.66 -11.66
C PRO A 708 41.13 -4.64 -11.05
N ASP A 709 42.26 -5.15 -10.53
CA ASP A 709 43.32 -4.34 -9.91
C ASP A 709 44.15 -3.51 -10.90
N SER A 710 43.99 -3.75 -12.20
CA SER A 710 44.66 -2.97 -13.26
C SER A 710 44.03 -1.60 -13.44
N ASP A 711 44.83 -0.59 -13.78
CA ASP A 711 44.32 0.72 -14.19
C ASP A 711 43.40 0.63 -15.42
N GLY A 712 42.41 1.49 -15.48
CA GLY A 712 41.38 1.48 -16.52
C GLY A 712 40.16 2.31 -16.15
N ASN A 713 39.17 2.31 -17.03
CA ASN A 713 37.90 2.98 -16.85
C ASN A 713 36.73 2.14 -17.40
N PHE A 714 35.55 2.41 -16.86
CA PHE A 714 34.32 1.71 -17.17
C PHE A 714 33.15 2.67 -17.04
N THR A 715 32.24 2.63 -18.00
CA THR A 715 31.10 3.57 -18.06
C THR A 715 29.81 2.82 -18.25
N LEU A 716 28.86 3.09 -17.35
CA LEU A 716 27.48 2.66 -17.43
C LEU A 716 26.58 3.83 -17.82
N ILE A 717 25.54 3.53 -18.59
CA ILE A 717 24.48 4.48 -18.91
C ILE A 717 23.14 3.83 -18.61
N SER A 718 22.41 4.45 -17.69
CA SER A 718 21.00 4.22 -17.48
C SER A 718 20.18 5.18 -18.34
N SER A 719 19.16 4.66 -19.01
CA SER A 719 18.10 5.45 -19.64
C SER A 719 16.78 5.02 -19.01
N PHE A 720 16.01 5.99 -18.51
CA PHE A 720 14.73 5.75 -17.86
C PHE A 720 13.65 6.70 -18.36
N SER A 721 12.41 6.22 -18.38
CA SER A 721 11.23 7.05 -18.65
C SER A 721 10.16 6.78 -17.61
N THR A 722 9.65 7.86 -17.04
CA THR A 722 8.46 7.89 -16.18
C THR A 722 7.27 8.42 -16.99
N GLY A 723 6.07 8.47 -16.41
CA GLY A 723 4.93 9.14 -17.05
C GLY A 723 5.13 10.65 -17.24
N GLU A 724 6.09 11.26 -16.53
CA GLU A 724 6.31 12.70 -16.56
C GLU A 724 7.51 13.13 -17.40
N TYR A 725 8.60 12.35 -17.43
CA TYR A 725 9.85 12.73 -18.08
C TYR A 725 10.73 11.53 -18.43
N VAL A 726 11.62 11.76 -19.40
CA VAL A 726 12.74 10.87 -19.74
C VAL A 726 14.01 11.45 -19.13
N GLY A 727 14.87 10.59 -18.60
CA GLY A 727 16.17 10.98 -18.08
C GLY A 727 17.24 9.93 -18.30
N TYR A 728 18.48 10.35 -18.06
CA TYR A 728 19.67 9.52 -18.24
C TYR A 728 20.57 9.64 -17.04
N THR A 729 21.16 8.54 -16.58
CA THR A 729 22.24 8.57 -15.60
C THR A 729 23.49 7.94 -16.20
N VAL A 730 24.60 8.68 -16.16
CA VAL A 730 25.92 8.20 -16.55
C VAL A 730 26.73 7.93 -15.29
N MET A 731 27.25 6.72 -15.14
CA MET A 731 28.21 6.37 -14.09
C MET A 731 29.55 6.06 -14.73
N VAL A 732 30.61 6.69 -14.25
CA VAL A 732 32.00 6.44 -14.67
C VAL A 732 32.77 5.90 -13.49
N VAL A 733 33.47 4.78 -13.69
CA VAL A 733 34.37 4.15 -12.74
C VAL A 733 35.77 4.20 -13.33
N VAL A 734 36.76 4.65 -12.55
CA VAL A 734 38.14 4.80 -13.01
C VAL A 734 39.07 4.23 -11.95
N ARG A 735 40.01 3.38 -12.34
CA ARG A 735 41.16 3.01 -11.50
C ARG A 735 42.42 3.65 -12.06
N ASN A 736 43.13 4.39 -11.22
CA ASN A 736 44.39 5.02 -11.56
C ASN A 736 45.33 4.99 -10.36
N ASN A 737 46.58 4.54 -10.53
CA ASN A 737 47.57 4.43 -9.47
C ASN A 737 47.06 3.61 -8.26
N SER A 738 46.43 2.46 -8.53
CA SER A 738 45.84 1.58 -7.50
C SER A 738 44.69 2.19 -6.68
N LYS A 739 44.20 3.37 -7.04
CA LYS A 739 43.03 4.00 -6.41
C LYS A 739 41.83 3.90 -7.33
N LEU A 740 40.70 3.50 -6.76
CA LEU A 740 39.42 3.42 -7.46
C LEU A 740 38.62 4.69 -7.20
N TYR A 741 38.11 5.26 -8.28
CA TYR A 741 37.30 6.47 -8.32
C TYR A 741 35.98 6.16 -9.03
N TYR A 742 34.92 6.86 -8.66
CA TYR A 742 33.68 6.82 -9.41
C TYR A 742 32.98 8.18 -9.40
N GLY A 743 32.08 8.38 -10.35
CA GLY A 743 31.20 9.54 -10.42
C GLY A 743 29.89 9.16 -11.09
N LEU A 744 28.82 9.88 -10.75
CA LEU A 744 27.52 9.76 -11.38
C LEU A 744 27.00 11.14 -11.77
N LEU A 745 26.31 11.20 -12.89
CA LEU A 745 25.59 12.39 -13.33
C LEU A 745 24.23 11.97 -13.90
N THR A 746 23.17 12.58 -13.39
CA THR A 746 21.81 12.43 -13.90
C THR A 746 21.42 13.67 -14.70
N LEU A 747 20.86 13.44 -15.89
CA LEU A 747 20.35 14.46 -16.79
C LEU A 747 18.86 14.26 -17.02
N ILE A 748 18.06 15.28 -16.74
CA ILE A 748 16.63 15.31 -17.05
C ILE A 748 16.35 16.52 -17.95
N PRO A 749 16.30 16.34 -19.28
CA PRO A 749 16.19 17.44 -20.23
C PRO A 749 14.96 18.33 -20.00
N LYS A 750 13.83 17.73 -19.59
CA LYS A 750 12.58 18.47 -19.33
C LYS A 750 12.73 19.59 -18.29
N PHE A 751 13.59 19.39 -17.29
CA PHE A 751 13.78 20.31 -16.18
C PHE A 751 15.10 21.08 -16.25
N ASN A 752 15.89 20.88 -17.31
CA ASN A 752 17.26 21.38 -17.40
C ASN A 752 18.11 20.98 -16.17
N TYR A 753 17.80 19.82 -15.58
CA TYR A 753 18.43 19.29 -14.38
C TYR A 753 19.63 18.44 -14.76
N THR A 754 20.81 18.78 -14.23
CA THR A 754 22.08 18.11 -14.53
C THR A 754 22.94 18.04 -13.26
N GLU A 755 22.67 17.06 -12.39
CA GLU A 755 23.36 16.92 -11.10
C GLU A 755 23.56 15.44 -10.74
N ALA A 756 24.33 15.16 -9.69
CA ALA A 756 24.45 13.80 -9.17
C ALA A 756 23.07 13.30 -8.68
N PRO A 757 22.70 12.03 -8.92
CA PRO A 757 21.41 11.50 -8.47
C PRO A 757 21.23 11.67 -6.96
N GLN A 758 20.14 12.31 -6.56
CA GLN A 758 19.76 12.52 -5.16
C GLN A 758 19.60 11.17 -4.43
N ASP A 759 20.08 11.10 -3.18
CA ASP A 759 20.06 9.89 -2.33
C ASP A 759 20.82 8.68 -2.90
N CYS A 760 21.73 8.86 -3.86
CA CYS A 760 22.54 7.78 -4.41
C CYS A 760 23.77 7.43 -3.54
N VAL A 761 23.64 6.38 -2.73
CA VAL A 761 24.75 5.86 -1.91
C VAL A 761 25.46 4.68 -2.58
N VAL A 762 26.55 4.93 -3.32
CA VAL A 762 27.45 3.84 -3.74
C VAL A 762 28.33 3.43 -2.55
N GLN A 763 28.30 2.14 -2.19
CA GLN A 763 29.20 1.55 -1.20
C GLN A 763 30.41 0.91 -1.88
N ARG A 764 31.60 1.07 -1.31
CA ARG A 764 32.82 0.44 -1.84
C ARG A 764 33.30 -0.66 -0.90
N THR A 765 33.63 -1.81 -1.48
CA THR A 765 34.25 -2.94 -0.75
C THR A 765 35.44 -3.44 -1.56
N GLY A 766 36.63 -2.91 -1.27
CA GLY A 766 37.85 -3.21 -2.02
C GLY A 766 37.75 -2.79 -3.49
N ASN A 767 37.58 -3.77 -4.38
CA ASN A 767 37.48 -3.63 -5.83
C ASN A 767 36.04 -3.60 -6.37
N SER A 768 35.08 -3.69 -5.46
CA SER A 768 33.65 -3.74 -5.76
C SER A 768 32.94 -2.45 -5.37
N LEU A 769 32.00 -2.02 -6.20
CA LEU A 769 31.10 -0.90 -5.96
C LEU A 769 29.66 -1.42 -5.92
N ILE A 770 29.00 -1.37 -4.77
CA ILE A 770 27.58 -1.69 -4.64
C ILE A 770 26.80 -0.41 -4.90
N VAL A 771 26.07 -0.40 -6.00
CA VAL A 771 25.35 0.75 -6.54
C VAL A 771 23.84 0.49 -6.42
N PRO A 772 23.13 1.16 -5.51
CA PRO A 772 21.68 1.05 -5.39
C PRO A 772 20.97 1.39 -6.70
N MET A 773 19.83 0.78 -6.97
CA MET A 773 19.06 1.05 -8.17
C MET A 773 18.62 2.52 -8.30
N LYS A 774 18.36 3.20 -7.17
CA LYS A 774 18.07 4.65 -7.11
C LYS A 774 19.17 5.53 -7.67
N CYS A 775 20.40 5.03 -7.75
CA CYS A 775 21.49 5.72 -8.43
C CYS A 775 21.29 5.77 -9.94
N PHE A 776 20.63 4.77 -10.53
CA PHE A 776 20.42 4.70 -11.98
C PHE A 776 19.08 5.28 -12.42
N VAL A 777 18.12 5.41 -11.50
CA VAL A 777 16.80 6.01 -11.76
C VAL A 777 16.38 6.83 -10.54
N PRO A 778 16.18 8.15 -10.67
CA PRO A 778 15.70 9.00 -9.58
C PRO A 778 14.29 8.61 -9.11
N SER A 779 13.98 8.85 -7.85
CA SER A 779 12.65 8.65 -7.27
C SER A 779 11.61 9.56 -7.95
N SER A 780 10.56 8.98 -8.54
CA SER A 780 9.41 9.75 -9.04
C SER A 780 8.41 10.01 -7.91
N SER A 781 7.80 11.21 -7.91
CA SER A 781 6.88 11.69 -6.87
C SER A 781 5.44 11.19 -6.99
N LYS A 782 5.14 10.28 -7.95
CA LYS A 782 3.80 9.74 -8.16
C LYS A 782 3.79 8.22 -8.02
N MET A 783 3.15 7.76 -6.95
CA MET A 783 2.77 6.34 -6.80
C MET A 783 1.86 5.93 -7.96
N GLY A 784 2.16 4.79 -8.59
CA GLY A 784 1.30 4.14 -9.59
C GLY A 784 1.70 4.30 -11.06
N GLU A 785 2.66 5.18 -11.39
CA GLU A 785 3.17 5.30 -12.76
C GLU A 785 4.41 4.42 -12.97
N GLY A 786 4.32 3.42 -13.87
CA GLY A 786 5.42 2.49 -14.14
C GLY A 786 6.66 3.17 -14.75
N ILE A 787 7.84 2.72 -14.32
CA ILE A 787 9.15 3.24 -14.75
C ILE A 787 9.75 2.29 -15.76
N THR A 788 9.96 2.74 -16.99
CA THR A 788 10.78 1.98 -17.96
C THR A 788 12.25 2.27 -17.73
N PHE A 789 13.08 1.23 -17.76
CA PHE A 789 14.49 1.29 -17.40
C PHE A 789 15.33 0.44 -18.35
N SER A 790 16.46 0.97 -18.78
CA SER A 790 17.50 0.23 -19.50
C SER A 790 18.89 0.62 -19.00
N LEU A 791 19.79 -0.35 -18.85
CA LEU A 791 21.18 -0.14 -18.41
C LEU A 791 22.16 -0.74 -19.41
N TRP A 792 23.12 0.09 -19.83
CA TRP A 792 24.10 -0.24 -20.85
C TRP A 792 25.52 -0.11 -20.31
N VAL A 793 26.40 -1.03 -20.68
CA VAL A 793 27.84 -0.75 -20.73
C VAL A 793 28.12 0.06 -21.98
N TYR A 794 28.74 1.22 -21.80
CA TYR A 794 29.09 2.11 -22.90
C TYR A 794 30.58 2.08 -23.24
N HIS A 795 31.43 2.02 -22.23
CA HIS A 795 32.88 2.02 -22.37
C HIS A 795 33.51 1.07 -21.35
N ASN A 796 34.52 0.32 -21.76
CA ASN A 796 35.27 -0.55 -20.85
C ASN A 796 36.71 -0.73 -21.35
N THR A 797 37.68 -0.25 -20.59
CA THR A 797 39.12 -0.49 -20.87
C THR A 797 39.73 -1.52 -19.91
N PHE A 798 38.99 -1.97 -18.90
CA PHE A 798 39.45 -3.07 -18.06
C PHE A 798 39.43 -4.40 -18.84
N PRO A 799 40.32 -5.36 -18.50
CA PRO A 799 40.30 -6.70 -19.08
C PRO A 799 38.92 -7.38 -18.95
N GLN A 800 38.32 -7.27 -17.77
CA GLN A 800 37.03 -7.87 -17.43
C GLN A 800 36.38 -7.10 -16.28
N VAL A 801 35.11 -6.74 -16.41
CA VAL A 801 34.27 -6.17 -15.35
C VAL A 801 33.12 -7.13 -15.07
N LYS A 802 32.84 -7.39 -13.79
CA LYS A 802 31.71 -8.22 -13.36
C LYS A 802 30.61 -7.32 -12.79
N ILE A 803 29.37 -7.58 -13.17
CA ILE A 803 28.20 -6.80 -12.76
C ILE A 803 27.17 -7.80 -12.25
N GLU A 804 26.78 -7.69 -10.99
CA GLU A 804 25.91 -8.66 -10.33
C GLU A 804 24.72 -7.97 -9.71
N ASP A 805 23.53 -8.51 -9.95
CA ASP A 805 22.33 -8.14 -9.25
C ASP A 805 22.32 -8.78 -7.85
N VAL A 806 22.70 -8.00 -6.83
CA VAL A 806 22.67 -8.40 -5.42
C VAL A 806 21.33 -8.07 -4.75
N GLY A 807 20.49 -7.29 -5.42
CA GLY A 807 19.18 -6.87 -4.93
C GLY A 807 18.00 -7.68 -5.46
N ASN A 808 18.27 -8.68 -6.31
CA ASN A 808 17.26 -9.48 -7.00
C ASN A 808 16.20 -8.62 -7.74
N ILE A 809 16.66 -7.58 -8.45
CA ILE A 809 15.79 -6.73 -9.28
C ILE A 809 15.02 -7.55 -10.33
N GLY A 810 15.54 -8.72 -10.69
CA GLY A 810 14.87 -9.68 -11.56
C GLY A 810 13.51 -10.16 -11.05
N ALA A 811 13.29 -10.21 -9.73
CA ALA A 811 11.99 -10.64 -9.19
C ALA A 811 10.87 -9.62 -9.47
N VAL A 812 11.22 -8.33 -9.55
CA VAL A 812 10.26 -7.21 -9.65
C VAL A 812 10.24 -6.55 -11.03
N MET A 813 11.21 -6.85 -11.90
CA MET A 813 11.25 -6.31 -13.25
C MET A 813 10.23 -6.99 -14.18
N GLN A 814 9.30 -6.19 -14.68
CA GLN A 814 8.29 -6.60 -15.66
C GLN A 814 8.79 -6.36 -17.11
N PRO A 815 8.23 -7.07 -18.11
CA PRO A 815 8.55 -6.81 -19.50
C PRO A 815 7.98 -5.46 -19.99
N ILE A 816 8.66 -4.86 -20.97
CA ILE A 816 8.14 -3.76 -21.79
C ILE A 816 7.54 -4.28 -23.09
N TYR A 817 6.63 -3.54 -23.70
CA TYR A 817 6.03 -3.95 -24.98
C TYR A 817 6.72 -3.25 -26.16
N ARG A 818 7.31 -4.03 -27.06
CA ARG A 818 7.89 -3.54 -28.32
C ARG A 818 7.10 -4.06 -29.52
N VAL A 819 7.10 -3.30 -30.62
CA VAL A 819 6.53 -3.76 -31.89
C VAL A 819 7.60 -4.52 -32.66
N ALA A 820 7.24 -5.71 -33.16
CA ALA A 820 8.07 -6.53 -34.03
C ALA A 820 7.33 -6.79 -35.35
N ILE A 821 8.09 -6.92 -36.43
CA ILE A 821 7.61 -7.38 -37.73
C ILE A 821 8.18 -8.77 -37.97
N LEU A 822 7.32 -9.76 -38.17
CA LEU A 822 7.69 -11.11 -38.57
C LEU A 822 7.44 -11.24 -40.06
N LYS A 823 8.46 -11.66 -40.81
CA LYS A 823 8.37 -12.01 -42.23
C LYS A 823 8.71 -13.47 -42.40
N LEU A 824 7.86 -14.21 -43.09
CA LEU A 824 8.04 -15.62 -43.35
C LEU A 824 7.95 -15.86 -44.85
N TRP A 825 8.99 -16.49 -45.40
CA TRP A 825 8.98 -17.05 -46.75
C TRP A 825 8.93 -18.56 -46.64
N VAL A 826 8.07 -19.21 -47.41
CA VAL A 826 8.00 -20.67 -47.56
C VAL A 826 8.12 -21.00 -49.04
N TRP A 827 8.93 -21.98 -49.41
CA TRP A 827 9.17 -22.37 -50.80
C TRP A 827 9.35 -23.88 -50.97
N GLY A 828 9.09 -24.35 -52.18
CA GLY A 828 9.18 -25.76 -52.54
C GLY A 828 9.33 -25.99 -54.04
N GLU A 829 9.59 -27.24 -54.39
CA GLU A 829 9.61 -27.75 -55.78
C GLU A 829 8.23 -28.19 -56.25
#